data_AF-A0A8J9WI03-F1
#
_entry.id   AF-A0A8J9WI03-F1
#
_cell.length_a   1.000
_cell.length_b   1.000
_cell.length_c   1.000
_cell.angle_alpha   90.00
_cell.angle_beta   90.00
_cell.angle_gamma   90.00
#
_symmetry.space_group_name_H-M   'P 1'
#
loop_
_entity.id
_entity.type
_entity.pdbx_description
1 polymer ?
#
loop_
_entity_poly.entity_id
_entity_poly.type
_entity_poly.pdbx_seq_one_letter_code
_entity_poly.pdbx_strand_id
1 'polypeptide(L)'
;MISYKLLPRNKYLQSTIRHALCSRLIHSQPTLPRAASTSFEMTETQQAIVKSFPAEDNVRIELVLAGKQRFMSRPKSEPLERTLNRIQIAAAPVPDKKSKRPKGAKGKGGSSSIAVVLYEDVLDGKQVAGSIPNVEAWQPGRMLQVGETSFSIIFNPPTAEKLQVYGQPMVGYPLCPTVQVTFSDEGDCQWRWYRSGQMSADTAAHDSQRRPPSPRRRSPSLPAHELGNSHKISETDGESAAWQLLPGADQRVYTPTAEDAGHRLRVECIPTRGSNSSHGEAAAGEPVSLVTEVVITGPAHPAAAQRHAHTSMPIAPPAVRVVTYNILADQYASTDYAQQHLFAYCPKQFMVPEYRRPLIMQEILGYNADIICLQEVDEKAFATYFQPLMSYAGFEGHYTNKAGATAEGSAMFYRSARYELVRRADIPMKTIFASLLAGDDSSQARHAQFLPLLQASPHLVQALQRVSTVAQLTVLAPRQPAAAEEGPLCVVNTHLFFHPKASHIRTLHVAAMLAEAHALMEDAGRQLGRTPSLLFCGDLNSDKNDGISGAVELLQNGTLPADHWDWTWGADFRFVKDDDADEGTGEHTTSASASAPANSSRGTNGVPSTPAVTGVDVSVPFALRSADGGRYEFTNYVRGYTGLLDYVFYQPERMRAREPLPLPGAAELAGWIPSQRFPSDHISLVFDLDWLPSGADEAAPAKPGRATESCSYGGGAAIVDVEQPLCSRPAETDAVENRGSAAAAQASGGVASREVACGGALGQEADRGGAGAAVRQHGAVKAAEESNAAAAAEALGRGDVVAVPTDTLYGLAACANSKQGVGRLYDIKHRQAHVPLAICVADVADVEHYGMCAHLPQGLLDDLLPGPVTVLLTRRHDAPLCTALNPGVATIGIRVPDSGFMRTVCRQHGRAIALTSANISGAASPVTIHDFEELWPQCAAVFDGGVIGADRAGSTVVDLSVSNTFRILREGSHPEHVRQILMKKYILAERM
;
A
#
# COMPACT_ATOMS: atom_id res chain seq x y z
N MET A 1 -31.03 -0.71 -50.88
CA MET A 1 -30.89 -1.65 -52.02
C MET A 1 -30.32 -2.96 -51.51
N ILE A 2 -30.88 -4.09 -51.95
CA ILE A 2 -30.37 -5.47 -51.93
C ILE A 2 -29.63 -5.95 -50.65
N SER A 3 -30.31 -6.82 -49.89
CA SER A 3 -29.79 -7.56 -48.72
C SER A 3 -28.77 -8.64 -49.09
N TYR A 4 -27.93 -9.05 -48.13
CA TYR A 4 -27.43 -10.42 -48.02
C TYR A 4 -27.73 -11.02 -46.64
N LYS A 5 -28.00 -12.33 -46.63
CA LYS A 5 -28.61 -13.08 -45.51
C LYS A 5 -27.58 -13.79 -44.63
N LEU A 6 -28.01 -14.07 -43.39
CA LEU A 6 -27.33 -14.87 -42.35
C LEU A 6 -27.35 -16.39 -42.58
N LEU A 7 -26.56 -17.09 -41.73
CA LEU A 7 -26.63 -18.50 -41.26
C LEU A 7 -25.72 -19.55 -41.96
N PRO A 8 -25.28 -20.62 -41.25
CA PRO A 8 -25.09 -20.79 -39.79
C PRO A 8 -23.78 -21.52 -39.37
N ARG A 9 -23.54 -21.59 -38.04
CA ARG A 9 -22.58 -22.50 -37.38
C ARG A 9 -23.16 -23.92 -37.19
N ASN A 10 -22.32 -24.95 -37.28
CA ASN A 10 -22.37 -26.21 -36.51
C ASN A 10 -20.94 -26.78 -36.44
N LYS A 11 -20.27 -26.97 -35.29
CA LYS A 11 -20.47 -27.84 -34.10
C LYS A 11 -20.02 -29.30 -34.28
N TYR A 12 -19.06 -29.68 -33.42
CA TYR A 12 -18.63 -31.01 -32.98
C TYR A 12 -18.01 -32.01 -33.99
N LEU A 13 -16.74 -32.34 -33.76
CA LEU A 13 -16.34 -33.73 -33.54
C LEU A 13 -15.22 -33.80 -32.48
N GLN A 14 -15.40 -34.62 -31.45
CA GLN A 14 -14.32 -35.02 -30.53
C GLN A 14 -13.65 -36.28 -31.09
N SER A 15 -12.32 -36.37 -31.07
CA SER A 15 -11.66 -37.68 -30.86
C SER A 15 -10.24 -37.53 -30.28
N THR A 16 -10.09 -38.04 -29.08
CA THR A 16 -8.85 -38.36 -28.39
C THR A 16 -7.96 -39.28 -29.22
N ILE A 17 -6.63 -39.11 -29.19
CA ILE A 17 -5.66 -40.22 -29.17
C ILE A 17 -4.39 -39.77 -28.42
N ARG A 18 -3.90 -40.66 -27.56
CA ARG A 18 -2.68 -40.52 -26.74
C ARG A 18 -1.47 -41.08 -27.50
N HIS A 19 -0.29 -40.52 -27.19
CA HIS A 19 1.04 -41.16 -27.01
C HIS A 19 1.45 -42.44 -27.77
N ALA A 20 2.76 -42.50 -28.03
CA ALA A 20 3.56 -43.63 -28.56
C ALA A 20 3.58 -43.72 -30.10
N LEU A 21 4.68 -44.08 -30.78
CA LEU A 21 6.00 -44.56 -30.34
C LEU A 21 7.12 -43.91 -31.19
N CYS A 22 8.23 -43.54 -30.54
CA CYS A 22 9.50 -43.28 -31.24
C CYS A 22 10.43 -44.48 -31.03
N SER A 23 10.44 -45.43 -31.96
CA SER A 23 11.47 -46.49 -32.01
C SER A 23 11.43 -47.30 -33.32
N ARG A 24 12.62 -47.53 -33.90
CA ARG A 24 12.92 -48.48 -35.00
C ARG A 24 12.41 -48.11 -36.39
N LEU A 25 13.35 -47.75 -37.27
CA LEU A 25 13.72 -48.60 -38.42
C LEU A 25 15.08 -48.15 -38.99
N ILE A 26 16.09 -49.01 -38.86
CA ILE A 26 17.37 -48.92 -39.57
C ILE A 26 17.41 -50.10 -40.55
N HIS A 27 18.00 -49.90 -41.74
CA HIS A 27 18.22 -50.85 -42.84
C HIS A 27 17.09 -51.02 -43.87
N SER A 28 17.20 -50.28 -44.97
CA SER A 28 17.27 -50.86 -46.32
C SER A 28 17.80 -49.83 -47.34
N GLN A 29 19.01 -50.00 -47.85
CA GLN A 29 19.47 -49.29 -49.04
C GLN A 29 19.09 -50.06 -50.32
N PRO A 30 18.72 -49.36 -51.41
CA PRO A 30 18.99 -49.80 -52.77
C PRO A 30 20.23 -49.08 -53.33
N THR A 31 21.20 -49.85 -53.81
CA THR A 31 22.42 -49.35 -54.46
C THR A 31 22.14 -48.90 -55.90
N LEU A 32 22.60 -47.70 -56.28
CA LEU A 32 22.71 -47.24 -57.67
C LEU A 32 24.10 -46.62 -57.93
N PRO A 33 24.56 -46.56 -59.21
CA PRO A 33 25.98 -46.69 -59.51
C PRO A 33 26.84 -45.44 -59.34
N ARG A 34 28.12 -45.71 -59.12
CA ARG A 34 29.21 -44.78 -58.82
C ARG A 34 29.58 -43.91 -60.03
N ALA A 35 28.98 -42.74 -60.15
CA ALA A 35 29.51 -41.66 -60.99
C ALA A 35 30.68 -40.97 -60.26
N ALA A 36 31.78 -40.73 -60.96
CA ALA A 36 32.94 -40.03 -60.39
C ALA A 36 32.69 -38.52 -60.35
N SER A 37 32.16 -38.02 -59.23
CA SER A 37 32.29 -36.61 -58.85
C SER A 37 33.42 -36.46 -57.83
N THR A 38 34.22 -35.42 -58.00
CA THR A 38 35.20 -35.00 -57.00
C THR A 38 34.46 -34.56 -55.75
N SER A 39 34.54 -35.35 -54.68
CA SER A 39 34.05 -34.97 -53.37
C SER A 39 34.87 -33.79 -52.84
N PHE A 40 34.34 -32.58 -53.00
CA PHE A 40 34.62 -31.53 -52.03
C PHE A 40 34.10 -32.06 -50.69
N GLU A 41 35.00 -32.27 -49.72
CA GLU A 41 34.58 -32.29 -48.32
C GLU A 41 33.97 -30.93 -48.05
N MET A 42 32.65 -30.88 -47.84
CA MET A 42 31.99 -29.64 -47.46
C MET A 42 32.54 -29.24 -46.09
N THR A 43 33.37 -28.19 -46.09
CA THR A 43 33.73 -27.48 -44.86
C THR A 43 32.45 -27.04 -44.18
N GLU A 44 32.40 -27.20 -42.86
CA GLU A 44 31.22 -26.91 -42.04
C GLU A 44 30.75 -25.46 -42.29
N THR A 45 29.55 -25.31 -42.86
CA THR A 45 29.04 -24.00 -43.29
C THR A 45 28.82 -23.11 -42.08
N GLN A 46 29.60 -22.05 -41.97
CA GLN A 46 29.49 -21.09 -40.87
C GLN A 46 28.31 -20.14 -41.13
N GLN A 47 27.96 -19.32 -40.14
CA GLN A 47 26.91 -18.31 -40.29
C GLN A 47 27.51 -16.90 -40.32
N ALA A 48 26.95 -16.05 -41.18
CA ALA A 48 27.18 -14.61 -41.16
C ALA A 48 25.84 -13.92 -40.89
N ILE A 49 25.74 -13.27 -39.73
CA ILE A 49 24.56 -12.54 -39.30
C ILE A 49 24.59 -11.15 -39.93
N VAL A 50 23.49 -10.75 -40.56
CA VAL A 50 23.32 -9.43 -41.15
C VAL A 50 22.07 -8.77 -40.57
N LYS A 51 22.24 -7.63 -39.89
CA LYS A 51 21.15 -6.82 -39.34
C LYS A 51 21.02 -5.49 -40.10
N SER A 52 19.84 -5.22 -40.62
CA SER A 52 19.47 -4.01 -41.36
C SER A 52 18.16 -3.47 -40.80
N PHE A 53 18.26 -2.42 -39.97
CA PHE A 53 17.12 -1.73 -39.38
C PHE A 53 16.62 -0.65 -40.36
N PRO A 54 15.30 -0.51 -40.63
CA PRO A 54 14.80 0.49 -41.58
C PRO A 54 15.30 1.92 -41.32
N ALA A 55 15.34 2.35 -40.06
CA ALA A 55 15.72 3.70 -39.63
C ALA A 55 17.24 3.97 -39.54
N GLU A 56 18.11 2.96 -39.72
CA GLU A 56 19.57 3.17 -39.67
C GLU A 56 20.16 3.36 -41.07
N ASP A 57 21.15 4.23 -41.23
CA ASP A 57 21.86 4.39 -42.52
C ASP A 57 22.79 3.22 -42.85
N ASN A 58 23.07 2.35 -41.89
CA ASN A 58 24.04 1.27 -41.99
C ASN A 58 23.40 -0.12 -41.91
N VAL A 59 24.02 -1.08 -42.60
CA VAL A 59 23.88 -2.52 -42.37
C VAL A 59 24.99 -2.96 -41.42
N ARG A 60 24.64 -3.77 -40.42
CA ARG A 60 25.58 -4.40 -39.49
C ARG A 60 25.82 -5.84 -39.94
N ILE A 61 27.07 -6.25 -40.04
CA ILE A 61 27.47 -7.60 -40.46
C ILE A 61 28.40 -8.19 -39.40
N GLU A 62 28.10 -9.41 -38.99
CA GLU A 62 28.79 -10.17 -37.95
C GLU A 62 29.14 -11.57 -38.46
N LEU A 63 30.42 -11.94 -38.38
CA LEU A 63 30.91 -13.26 -38.75
C LEU A 63 32.25 -13.57 -38.08
N VAL A 64 32.63 -14.84 -38.00
CA VAL A 64 33.94 -15.27 -37.49
C VAL A 64 34.93 -15.36 -38.64
N LEU A 65 36.00 -14.55 -38.61
CA LEU A 65 37.09 -14.61 -39.59
C LEU A 65 38.41 -14.95 -38.90
N ALA A 66 39.07 -16.02 -39.36
CA ALA A 66 40.33 -16.52 -38.80
C ALA A 66 40.27 -16.71 -37.25
N GLY A 67 39.19 -17.35 -36.77
CA GLY A 67 38.96 -17.60 -35.35
C GLY A 67 38.63 -16.36 -34.50
N LYS A 68 38.34 -15.20 -35.12
CA LYS A 68 37.96 -13.97 -34.42
C LYS A 68 36.62 -13.45 -34.91
N GLN A 69 35.72 -13.19 -33.99
CA GLN A 69 34.45 -12.52 -34.27
C GLN A 69 34.73 -11.11 -34.81
N ARG A 70 34.11 -10.77 -35.94
CA ARG A 70 34.25 -9.49 -36.64
C ARG A 70 32.89 -8.82 -36.74
N PHE A 71 32.81 -7.61 -36.24
CA PHE A 71 31.67 -6.72 -36.41
C PHE A 71 32.04 -5.62 -37.40
N MET A 72 31.17 -5.34 -38.35
CA MET A 72 31.30 -4.17 -39.24
C MET A 72 29.96 -3.47 -39.45
N SER A 73 29.98 -2.15 -39.44
CA SER A 73 28.85 -1.29 -39.78
C SER A 73 29.17 -0.57 -41.09
N ARG A 74 28.33 -0.72 -42.11
CA ARG A 74 28.58 -0.24 -43.49
C ARG A 74 27.36 0.49 -44.06
N PRO A 75 27.51 1.61 -44.76
CA PRO A 75 26.36 2.31 -45.33
C PRO A 75 25.53 1.42 -46.25
N LYS A 76 24.21 1.50 -46.12
CA LYS A 76 23.22 0.80 -46.96
C LYS A 76 23.43 1.06 -48.45
N SER A 77 23.80 2.30 -48.79
CA SER A 77 24.08 2.79 -50.14
C SER A 77 25.49 2.47 -50.66
N GLU A 78 26.38 1.91 -49.83
CA GLU A 78 27.74 1.58 -50.27
C GLU A 78 27.71 0.31 -51.17
N PRO A 79 28.40 0.31 -52.32
CA PRO A 79 28.50 -0.87 -53.18
C PRO A 79 29.13 -2.08 -52.46
N LEU A 80 28.54 -3.26 -52.67
CA LEU A 80 28.94 -4.55 -52.09
C LEU A 80 30.44 -4.82 -52.24
N GLU A 81 31.06 -4.47 -53.38
CA GLU A 81 32.50 -4.65 -53.63
C GLU A 81 33.37 -4.07 -52.50
N ARG A 82 32.99 -2.93 -51.93
CA ARG A 82 33.72 -2.29 -50.83
C ARG A 82 33.52 -3.03 -49.52
N THR A 83 32.44 -3.77 -49.36
CA THR A 83 32.19 -4.64 -48.21
C THR A 83 33.03 -5.91 -48.32
N LEU A 84 32.98 -6.61 -49.45
CA LEU A 84 33.78 -7.79 -49.73
C LEU A 84 35.29 -7.51 -49.62
N ASN A 85 35.77 -6.37 -50.14
CA ASN A 85 37.17 -5.94 -49.99
C ASN A 85 37.60 -5.77 -48.52
N ARG A 86 36.72 -5.31 -47.61
CA ARG A 86 37.08 -5.23 -46.18
C ARG A 86 37.01 -6.57 -45.47
N ILE A 87 36.11 -7.47 -45.87
CA ILE A 87 36.08 -8.87 -45.41
C ILE A 87 37.40 -9.56 -45.82
N GLN A 88 37.85 -9.37 -47.07
CA GLN A 88 39.13 -9.86 -47.57
C GLN A 88 40.32 -9.36 -46.74
N ILE A 89 40.38 -8.06 -46.44
CA ILE A 89 41.42 -7.48 -45.57
C ILE A 89 41.33 -8.04 -44.13
N ALA A 90 40.13 -8.24 -43.59
CA ALA A 90 39.92 -8.75 -42.23
C ALA A 90 40.21 -10.25 -42.08
N ALA A 91 40.13 -11.02 -43.16
CA ALA A 91 40.45 -12.44 -43.24
C ALA A 91 41.95 -12.73 -43.51
N ALA A 92 42.73 -11.73 -43.94
CA ALA A 92 44.14 -11.91 -44.26
C ALA A 92 44.96 -12.38 -43.03
N PRO A 93 45.92 -13.32 -43.19
CA PRO A 93 46.76 -13.78 -42.09
C PRO A 93 47.57 -12.63 -41.46
N VAL A 94 47.62 -12.60 -40.13
CA VAL A 94 48.46 -11.62 -39.42
C VAL A 94 49.93 -12.01 -39.62
N PRO A 95 50.79 -11.12 -40.18
CA PRO A 95 52.20 -11.44 -40.39
C PRO A 95 52.94 -11.60 -39.07
N ASP A 96 53.66 -12.71 -38.95
CA ASP A 96 54.30 -13.13 -37.71
C ASP A 96 55.41 -12.15 -37.28
N LYS A 97 55.32 -11.60 -36.06
CA LYS A 97 56.22 -10.55 -35.55
C LYS A 97 57.59 -11.10 -35.09
N LYS A 98 58.21 -12.00 -35.88
CA LYS A 98 59.55 -12.57 -35.58
C LYS A 98 60.41 -12.89 -36.81
N SER A 99 60.67 -11.91 -37.68
CA SER A 99 62.00 -11.84 -38.34
C SER A 99 62.41 -10.43 -38.73
N LYS A 100 63.61 -10.01 -38.31
CA LYS A 100 64.34 -8.93 -38.98
C LYS A 100 65.02 -9.54 -40.21
N ARG A 101 64.69 -9.07 -41.42
CA ARG A 101 65.48 -9.35 -42.63
C ARG A 101 65.86 -8.04 -43.36
N PRO A 102 66.95 -8.04 -44.15
CA PRO A 102 67.66 -6.80 -44.49
C PRO A 102 67.01 -6.00 -45.61
N LYS A 103 67.32 -4.71 -45.68
CA LYS A 103 66.98 -3.85 -46.83
C LYS A 103 67.74 -4.32 -48.07
N GLY A 104 67.03 -4.69 -49.14
CA GLY A 104 67.65 -4.85 -50.47
C GLY A 104 67.15 -6.02 -51.33
N ALA A 105 65.84 -6.14 -51.58
CA ALA A 105 65.34 -6.97 -52.68
C ALA A 105 63.97 -6.48 -53.17
N LYS A 106 63.85 -6.11 -54.45
CA LYS A 106 62.55 -5.96 -55.13
C LYS A 106 62.03 -7.35 -55.52
N GLY A 107 61.42 -8.05 -54.57
CA GLY A 107 60.69 -9.30 -54.84
C GLY A 107 59.21 -9.03 -55.10
N LYS A 108 58.64 -9.59 -56.17
CA LYS A 108 57.19 -9.70 -56.36
C LYS A 108 56.64 -10.70 -55.33
N GLY A 109 56.33 -10.21 -54.12
CA GLY A 109 55.55 -10.97 -53.15
C GLY A 109 54.10 -11.03 -53.57
N GLY A 110 53.71 -12.07 -54.31
CA GLY A 110 52.31 -12.39 -54.54
C GLY A 110 51.68 -12.80 -53.22
N SER A 111 51.03 -11.86 -52.52
CA SER A 111 50.09 -12.20 -51.47
C SER A 111 48.97 -13.01 -52.11
N SER A 112 48.75 -14.25 -51.67
CA SER A 112 47.60 -15.05 -52.08
C SER A 112 46.33 -14.34 -51.61
N SER A 113 45.70 -13.58 -52.52
CA SER A 113 44.49 -12.83 -52.21
C SER A 113 43.35 -13.81 -51.96
N ILE A 114 42.92 -13.92 -50.71
CA ILE A 114 41.75 -14.73 -50.32
C ILE A 114 40.57 -14.25 -51.16
N ALA A 115 39.98 -15.12 -51.96
CA ALA A 115 38.80 -14.77 -52.76
C ALA A 115 37.61 -14.52 -51.82
N VAL A 116 36.89 -13.42 -52.01
CA VAL A 116 35.70 -13.07 -51.22
C VAL A 116 34.56 -12.71 -52.17
N VAL A 117 33.51 -13.54 -52.17
CA VAL A 117 32.43 -13.50 -53.15
C VAL A 117 31.10 -13.78 -52.46
N LEU A 118 30.05 -13.06 -52.83
CA LEU A 118 28.68 -13.34 -52.39
C LEU A 118 27.90 -13.97 -53.56
N TYR A 119 27.30 -15.14 -53.32
CA TYR A 119 26.52 -15.91 -54.28
C TYR A 119 25.03 -15.79 -54.02
N GLU A 120 24.22 -15.85 -55.08
CA GLU A 120 22.77 -15.98 -54.98
C GLU A 120 22.37 -17.37 -54.47
N ASP A 121 22.97 -18.41 -55.06
CA ASP A 121 22.98 -19.81 -54.60
C ASP A 121 24.37 -20.40 -54.98
N VAL A 122 24.91 -21.29 -54.15
CA VAL A 122 26.19 -21.97 -54.42
C VAL A 122 26.06 -23.09 -55.46
N LEU A 123 24.87 -23.68 -55.60
CA LEU A 123 24.59 -24.69 -56.63
C LEU A 123 24.59 -24.08 -58.04
N ASP A 124 24.08 -22.86 -58.18
CA ASP A 124 24.01 -22.14 -59.47
C ASP A 124 25.28 -21.34 -59.79
N GLY A 125 26.17 -21.13 -58.82
CA GLY A 125 27.45 -20.41 -58.98
C GLY A 125 27.31 -18.92 -59.35
N LYS A 126 26.09 -18.37 -59.33
CA LYS A 126 25.77 -17.00 -59.74
C LYS A 126 26.17 -15.99 -58.67
N GLN A 127 27.06 -15.06 -59.04
CA GLN A 127 27.59 -14.05 -58.12
C GLN A 127 26.68 -12.81 -58.07
N VAL A 128 26.50 -12.26 -56.87
CA VAL A 128 25.86 -10.94 -56.67
C VAL A 128 26.80 -9.85 -57.19
N ALA A 129 26.32 -9.01 -58.11
CA ALA A 129 27.15 -7.97 -58.72
C ALA A 129 27.68 -6.97 -57.68
N GLY A 130 28.98 -6.70 -57.68
CA GLY A 130 29.65 -5.85 -56.69
C GLY A 130 29.17 -4.39 -56.65
N SER A 131 28.49 -3.92 -57.70
CA SER A 131 27.86 -2.60 -57.77
C SER A 131 26.54 -2.48 -57.00
N ILE A 132 25.92 -3.60 -56.62
CA ILE A 132 24.65 -3.60 -55.86
C ILE A 132 24.89 -3.00 -54.46
N PRO A 133 24.03 -2.08 -53.98
CA PRO A 133 24.15 -1.53 -52.63
C PRO A 133 24.03 -2.59 -51.54
N ASN A 134 24.73 -2.42 -50.40
CA ASN A 134 24.64 -3.36 -49.27
C ASN A 134 23.20 -3.73 -48.88
N VAL A 135 22.26 -2.77 -48.88
CA VAL A 135 20.85 -3.01 -48.47
C VAL A 135 20.11 -4.00 -49.38
N GLU A 136 20.51 -4.13 -50.64
CA GLU A 136 19.95 -5.09 -51.61
C GLU A 136 20.82 -6.36 -51.73
N ALA A 137 22.12 -6.25 -51.45
CA ALA A 137 23.10 -7.32 -51.61
C ALA A 137 22.98 -8.43 -50.56
N TRP A 138 22.71 -8.11 -49.30
CA TRP A 138 22.55 -9.12 -48.24
C TRP A 138 21.08 -9.56 -48.16
N GLN A 139 20.82 -10.84 -48.43
CA GLN A 139 19.47 -11.42 -48.44
C GLN A 139 19.50 -12.85 -47.88
N PRO A 140 18.38 -13.38 -47.35
CA PRO A 140 18.24 -14.81 -47.02
C PRO A 140 18.60 -15.72 -48.20
N GLY A 141 19.05 -16.95 -47.91
CA GLY A 141 19.43 -17.96 -48.92
C GLY A 141 20.78 -17.72 -49.60
N ARG A 142 21.28 -16.48 -49.64
CA ARG A 142 22.59 -16.15 -50.20
C ARG A 142 23.73 -16.73 -49.36
N MET A 143 24.90 -16.91 -49.99
CA MET A 143 26.09 -17.45 -49.33
C MET A 143 27.34 -16.62 -49.63
N LEU A 144 28.09 -16.28 -48.59
CA LEU A 144 29.38 -15.58 -48.67
C LEU A 144 30.51 -16.59 -48.61
N GLN A 145 31.34 -16.65 -49.65
CA GLN A 145 32.58 -17.42 -49.68
C GLN A 145 33.75 -16.53 -49.25
N VAL A 146 34.59 -17.03 -48.34
CA VAL A 146 35.86 -16.39 -47.92
C VAL A 146 36.97 -17.43 -47.97
N GLY A 147 37.67 -17.49 -49.10
CA GLY A 147 38.65 -18.55 -49.37
C GLY A 147 37.97 -19.92 -49.42
N GLU A 148 38.34 -20.82 -48.50
CA GLU A 148 37.79 -22.17 -48.37
C GLU A 148 36.61 -22.26 -47.39
N THR A 149 36.28 -21.17 -46.69
CA THR A 149 35.17 -21.12 -45.73
C THR A 149 33.91 -20.53 -46.37
N SER A 150 32.80 -21.26 -46.28
CA SER A 150 31.48 -20.83 -46.72
C SER A 150 30.64 -20.34 -45.55
N PHE A 151 29.94 -19.21 -45.73
CA PHE A 151 29.03 -18.63 -44.75
C PHE A 151 27.61 -18.53 -45.31
N SER A 152 26.61 -19.09 -44.63
CA SER A 152 25.20 -18.82 -44.93
C SER A 152 24.79 -17.46 -44.37
N ILE A 153 24.03 -16.68 -45.15
CA ILE A 153 23.57 -15.36 -44.70
C ILE A 153 22.30 -15.51 -43.87
N ILE A 154 22.40 -15.18 -42.58
CA ILE A 154 21.27 -15.07 -41.66
C ILE A 154 20.86 -13.60 -41.58
N PHE A 155 19.87 -13.22 -42.39
CA PHE A 155 19.42 -11.82 -42.51
C PHE A 155 18.28 -11.52 -41.54
N ASN A 156 18.42 -10.44 -40.76
CA ASN A 156 17.49 -9.98 -39.74
C ASN A 156 16.94 -11.12 -38.85
N PRO A 157 17.80 -11.92 -38.17
CA PRO A 157 17.31 -12.96 -37.28
C PRO A 157 16.56 -12.35 -36.09
N PRO A 158 15.45 -12.99 -35.65
CA PRO A 158 14.89 -12.76 -34.32
C PRO A 158 16.00 -12.72 -33.27
N THR A 159 16.12 -11.62 -32.52
CA THR A 159 17.14 -11.50 -31.48
C THR A 159 16.52 -10.98 -30.19
N ALA A 160 16.80 -11.62 -29.07
CA ALA A 160 16.55 -11.08 -27.73
C ALA A 160 17.77 -10.25 -27.31
N GLU A 161 17.64 -8.94 -27.32
CA GLU A 161 18.72 -8.00 -26.96
C GLU A 161 18.87 -7.89 -25.42
N LYS A 162 17.77 -8.10 -24.67
CA LYS A 162 17.75 -8.04 -23.20
C LYS A 162 16.67 -8.93 -22.63
N LEU A 163 17.00 -9.78 -21.66
CA LEU A 163 16.06 -10.60 -20.88
C LEU A 163 16.19 -10.22 -19.40
N GLN A 164 15.08 -9.99 -18.71
CA GLN A 164 15.05 -9.64 -17.28
C GLN A 164 13.86 -10.31 -16.57
N VAL A 165 14.05 -10.65 -15.29
CA VAL A 165 12.99 -11.04 -14.35
C VAL A 165 13.01 -10.01 -13.21
N TYR A 166 11.84 -9.59 -12.75
CA TYR A 166 11.66 -8.58 -11.70
C TYR A 166 10.95 -9.20 -10.49
N GLY A 167 11.35 -8.76 -9.29
CA GLY A 167 10.82 -9.26 -8.01
C GLY A 167 11.58 -10.49 -7.48
N GLN A 168 11.47 -10.74 -6.17
CA GLN A 168 12.05 -11.93 -5.55
C GLN A 168 11.24 -13.18 -5.93
N PRO A 169 11.86 -14.26 -6.44
CA PRO A 169 11.18 -15.54 -6.63
C PRO A 169 10.64 -16.06 -5.29
N MET A 170 9.32 -16.26 -5.22
CA MET A 170 8.62 -16.62 -3.98
C MET A 170 7.54 -17.66 -4.25
N VAL A 171 7.41 -18.66 -3.37
CA VAL A 171 6.42 -19.74 -3.51
C VAL A 171 4.99 -19.19 -3.52
N GLY A 172 4.26 -19.43 -4.61
CA GLY A 172 2.90 -18.94 -4.84
C GLY A 172 2.79 -17.61 -5.60
N TYR A 173 3.91 -16.97 -5.97
CA TYR A 173 3.93 -15.62 -6.54
C TYR A 173 4.41 -15.64 -8.00
N PRO A 174 3.62 -15.16 -8.97
CA PRO A 174 3.94 -15.28 -10.40
C PRO A 174 5.14 -14.40 -10.81
N LEU A 175 6.05 -15.00 -11.59
CA LEU A 175 7.17 -14.33 -12.24
C LEU A 175 6.86 -14.12 -13.73
N CYS A 176 6.85 -12.86 -14.19
CA CYS A 176 6.75 -12.53 -15.61
C CYS A 176 8.08 -11.93 -16.11
N PRO A 177 8.81 -12.62 -16.99
CA PRO A 177 10.01 -12.09 -17.62
C PRO A 177 9.64 -11.02 -18.66
N THR A 178 10.47 -9.98 -18.75
CA THR A 178 10.43 -9.01 -19.86
C THR A 178 11.56 -9.31 -20.83
N VAL A 179 11.28 -9.31 -22.13
CA VAL A 179 12.31 -9.47 -23.16
C VAL A 179 12.22 -8.32 -24.18
N GLN A 180 13.34 -7.66 -24.44
CA GLN A 180 13.47 -6.72 -25.54
C GLN A 180 13.95 -7.48 -26.77
N VAL A 181 13.12 -7.50 -27.82
CA VAL A 181 13.40 -8.23 -29.07
C VAL A 181 13.57 -7.31 -30.27
N THR A 182 14.36 -7.76 -31.24
CA THR A 182 14.45 -7.18 -32.58
C THR A 182 14.12 -8.22 -33.64
N PHE A 183 13.48 -7.79 -34.74
CA PHE A 183 13.02 -8.64 -35.85
C PHE A 183 12.09 -9.80 -35.44
N SER A 184 11.36 -9.61 -34.35
CA SER A 184 10.47 -10.53 -33.66
C SER A 184 9.56 -9.71 -32.74
N ASP A 185 8.38 -10.22 -32.43
CA ASP A 185 7.44 -9.60 -31.49
C ASP A 185 7.43 -10.39 -30.17
N GLU A 186 7.23 -9.73 -29.02
CA GLU A 186 7.27 -10.40 -27.70
C GLU A 186 6.28 -11.56 -27.55
N GLY A 187 5.15 -11.51 -28.27
CA GLY A 187 4.13 -12.57 -28.28
C GLY A 187 4.53 -13.83 -29.07
N ASP A 188 5.48 -13.71 -30.00
CA ASP A 188 6.02 -14.84 -30.79
C ASP A 188 7.17 -15.56 -30.05
N CYS A 189 7.62 -15.05 -28.90
CA CYS A 189 8.70 -15.66 -28.13
C CYS A 189 8.25 -16.97 -27.47
N GLN A 190 9.05 -18.03 -27.63
CA GLN A 190 8.86 -19.29 -26.91
C GLN A 190 9.65 -19.26 -25.59
N TRP A 191 9.11 -19.89 -24.55
CA TRP A 191 9.65 -19.84 -23.20
C TRP A 191 9.96 -21.25 -22.70
N ARG A 192 10.97 -21.40 -21.84
CA ARG A 192 11.24 -22.63 -21.06
C ARG A 192 11.73 -22.30 -19.66
N TRP A 193 11.06 -22.85 -18.65
CA TRP A 193 11.46 -22.78 -17.25
C TRP A 193 12.14 -24.05 -16.76
N TYR A 194 13.22 -23.87 -15.99
CA TYR A 194 14.00 -24.94 -15.38
C TYR A 194 14.28 -24.66 -13.90
N ARG A 195 14.45 -25.73 -13.12
CA ARG A 195 14.87 -25.72 -11.71
C ARG A 195 16.29 -26.30 -11.58
N SER A 196 17.11 -25.69 -10.72
CA SER A 196 18.45 -26.19 -10.38
C SER A 196 18.38 -27.48 -9.54
N GLY A 197 19.48 -28.25 -9.46
CA GLY A 197 19.60 -29.33 -8.47
C GLY A 197 19.55 -28.81 -7.02
N GLN A 198 19.34 -29.69 -6.05
CA GLN A 198 19.37 -29.29 -4.62
C GLN A 198 20.76 -28.72 -4.25
N MET A 199 20.76 -27.50 -3.69
CA MET A 199 21.98 -26.90 -3.15
C MET A 199 22.29 -27.48 -1.77
N SER A 200 23.55 -27.82 -1.50
CA SER A 200 23.98 -28.25 -0.17
C SER A 200 23.90 -27.12 0.86
N ALA A 201 23.59 -27.44 2.11
CA ALA A 201 23.47 -26.45 3.18
C ALA A 201 24.74 -25.59 3.37
N ASP A 202 25.93 -26.18 3.19
CA ASP A 202 27.21 -25.49 3.35
C ASP A 202 27.45 -24.39 2.30
N THR A 203 26.94 -24.56 1.07
CA THR A 203 27.06 -23.54 0.02
C THR A 203 26.14 -22.33 0.23
N ALA A 204 24.97 -22.52 0.87
CA ALA A 204 24.06 -21.42 1.18
C ALA A 204 24.61 -20.48 2.27
N ALA A 205 25.28 -21.04 3.28
CA ALA A 205 25.88 -20.27 4.37
C ALA A 205 27.12 -19.47 3.95
N HIS A 206 27.86 -19.92 2.92
CA HIS A 206 29.13 -19.30 2.55
C HIS A 206 28.97 -18.02 1.72
N ASP A 207 27.86 -17.89 0.97
CA ASP A 207 27.60 -16.74 0.10
C ASP A 207 26.95 -15.56 0.87
N SER A 208 26.19 -15.84 1.93
CA SER A 208 25.58 -14.83 2.81
C SER A 208 26.58 -13.95 3.58
N GLN A 209 27.89 -14.22 3.46
CA GLN A 209 28.97 -13.45 4.09
C GLN A 209 29.74 -12.54 3.11
N ARG A 210 29.40 -12.50 1.82
CA ARG A 210 30.03 -11.56 0.87
C ARG A 210 29.55 -10.12 1.12
N ARG A 211 30.29 -9.40 1.97
CA ARG A 211 30.10 -7.94 2.16
C ARG A 211 30.18 -7.20 0.81
N PRO A 212 29.30 -6.20 0.56
CA PRO A 212 29.47 -5.31 -0.58
C PRO A 212 30.79 -4.52 -0.46
N PRO A 213 31.48 -4.22 -1.58
CA PRO A 213 32.73 -3.49 -1.54
C PRO A 213 32.51 -2.05 -1.06
N SER A 214 33.28 -1.63 -0.06
CA SER A 214 33.22 -0.27 0.51
C SER A 214 33.50 0.81 -0.55
N PRO A 215 32.70 1.88 -0.65
CA PRO A 215 32.86 2.91 -1.68
C PRO A 215 34.14 3.71 -1.46
N ARG A 216 35.06 3.69 -2.43
CA ARG A 216 36.20 4.63 -2.47
C ARG A 216 35.71 6.00 -2.94
N ARG A 217 35.93 7.03 -2.11
CA ARG A 217 35.69 8.45 -2.44
C ARG A 217 36.13 8.79 -3.87
N ARG A 218 35.20 9.31 -4.68
CA ARG A 218 35.47 10.16 -5.84
C ARG A 218 34.56 11.38 -5.80
N SER A 219 35.08 12.50 -6.27
CA SER A 219 34.48 13.83 -6.31
C SER A 219 33.35 13.96 -7.34
N PRO A 220 32.44 14.94 -7.21
CA PRO A 220 31.16 14.93 -7.91
C PRO A 220 31.25 15.52 -9.33
N SER A 221 30.77 14.77 -10.32
CA SER A 221 30.03 15.26 -11.50
C SER A 221 29.66 14.09 -12.43
N LEU A 222 28.44 14.15 -12.98
CA LEU A 222 27.76 13.28 -13.98
C LEU A 222 26.60 12.42 -13.43
N PRO A 223 25.52 12.21 -14.22
CA PRO A 223 24.26 11.64 -13.75
C PRO A 223 24.30 10.13 -13.56
N ALA A 224 23.42 9.62 -12.68
CA ALA A 224 23.27 8.20 -12.41
C ALA A 224 22.52 7.46 -13.54
N HIS A 225 23.27 6.84 -14.44
CA HIS A 225 22.81 5.73 -15.28
C HIS A 225 23.63 4.47 -14.93
N GLU A 226 23.05 3.30 -15.20
CA GLU A 226 23.70 1.97 -15.14
C GLU A 226 24.07 1.43 -13.73
N LEU A 227 23.07 0.86 -13.05
CA LEU A 227 23.25 -0.38 -12.29
C LEU A 227 22.33 -1.45 -12.88
N GLY A 228 22.92 -2.35 -13.65
CA GLY A 228 22.20 -3.37 -14.41
C GLY A 228 23.17 -4.13 -15.30
N ASN A 229 24.06 -4.91 -14.70
CA ASN A 229 25.05 -5.71 -15.42
C ASN A 229 24.34 -6.72 -16.34
N SER A 230 24.31 -6.42 -17.64
CA SER A 230 24.14 -7.42 -18.69
C SER A 230 25.41 -8.25 -18.80
N HIS A 231 25.62 -9.17 -17.85
CA HIS A 231 26.62 -10.21 -18.02
C HIS A 231 26.13 -11.19 -19.09
N LYS A 232 26.68 -11.06 -20.31
CA LYS A 232 26.92 -12.23 -21.16
C LYS A 232 27.82 -13.15 -20.34
N ILE A 233 27.23 -14.13 -19.68
CA ILE A 233 27.96 -15.18 -18.96
C ILE A 233 28.69 -15.99 -20.04
N SER A 234 30.00 -15.81 -20.14
CA SER A 234 30.86 -16.81 -20.77
C SER A 234 30.79 -18.10 -19.95
N GLU A 235 30.79 -19.26 -20.61
CA GLU A 235 30.59 -20.60 -20.02
C GLU A 235 31.75 -21.07 -19.10
N THR A 236 32.14 -20.24 -18.13
CA THR A 236 33.28 -20.48 -17.23
C THR A 236 32.96 -20.14 -15.79
N ASP A 237 31.84 -20.65 -15.29
CA ASP A 237 31.55 -20.80 -13.85
C ASP A 237 30.62 -22.00 -13.62
N GLY A 238 31.15 -23.06 -13.01
CA GLY A 238 30.38 -24.19 -12.44
C GLY A 238 29.88 -25.26 -13.42
N GLU A 239 30.61 -26.38 -13.52
CA GLU A 239 30.15 -27.58 -14.23
C GLU A 239 28.89 -28.21 -13.57
N SER A 240 27.93 -28.62 -14.40
CA SER A 240 27.00 -29.73 -14.13
C SER A 240 26.06 -29.65 -12.91
N ALA A 241 25.41 -28.52 -12.65
CA ALA A 241 24.09 -28.57 -12.01
C ALA A 241 23.05 -29.05 -13.03
N ALA A 242 22.49 -30.25 -12.85
CA ALA A 242 21.48 -30.81 -13.76
C ALA A 242 20.16 -30.00 -13.67
N TRP A 243 19.90 -29.16 -14.67
CA TRP A 243 18.67 -28.36 -14.77
C TRP A 243 17.47 -29.25 -15.13
N GLN A 244 16.47 -29.31 -14.24
CA GLN A 244 15.22 -30.02 -14.46
C GLN A 244 14.22 -29.10 -15.17
N LEU A 245 13.65 -29.52 -16.31
CA LEU A 245 12.54 -28.80 -16.96
C LEU A 245 11.28 -28.85 -16.08
N LEU A 246 10.62 -27.71 -15.89
CA LEU A 246 9.48 -27.58 -14.99
C LEU A 246 8.13 -27.88 -15.68
N PRO A 247 7.08 -28.25 -14.91
CA PRO A 247 5.72 -28.35 -15.44
C PRO A 247 5.22 -27.00 -15.94
N GLY A 248 4.58 -26.96 -17.12
CA GLY A 248 4.13 -25.70 -17.74
C GLY A 248 5.27 -24.77 -18.19
N ALA A 249 6.49 -25.29 -18.33
CA ALA A 249 7.67 -24.52 -18.71
C ALA A 249 7.53 -23.73 -20.01
N ASP A 250 6.63 -24.13 -20.91
CA ASP A 250 6.35 -23.48 -22.19
C ASP A 250 5.67 -22.11 -22.08
N GLN A 251 5.22 -21.73 -20.87
CA GLN A 251 4.60 -20.43 -20.63
C GLN A 251 5.61 -19.34 -20.27
N ARG A 252 5.30 -18.10 -20.68
CA ARG A 252 6.06 -16.90 -20.29
C ARG A 252 6.10 -16.73 -18.77
N VAL A 253 4.95 -16.83 -18.12
CA VAL A 253 4.81 -16.68 -16.67
C VAL A 253 4.96 -18.03 -15.98
N TYR A 254 5.70 -18.05 -14.87
CA TYR A 254 5.81 -19.21 -13.98
C TYR A 254 5.53 -18.80 -12.54
N THR A 255 4.77 -19.63 -11.81
CA THR A 255 4.47 -19.43 -10.39
C THR A 255 5.22 -20.50 -9.59
N PRO A 256 6.25 -20.15 -8.78
CA PRO A 256 7.03 -21.12 -8.04
C PRO A 256 6.18 -21.91 -7.05
N THR A 257 6.44 -23.21 -6.96
CA THR A 257 5.76 -24.16 -6.09
C THR A 257 6.56 -24.42 -4.81
N ALA A 258 5.97 -25.13 -3.85
CA ALA A 258 6.68 -25.50 -2.62
C ALA A 258 7.91 -26.40 -2.87
N GLU A 259 7.95 -27.14 -3.99
CA GLU A 259 9.12 -27.93 -4.40
C GLU A 259 10.28 -27.06 -4.92
N ASP A 260 10.00 -25.82 -5.32
CA ASP A 260 11.01 -24.93 -5.89
C ASP A 260 11.76 -24.15 -4.80
N ALA A 261 11.24 -24.13 -3.57
CA ALA A 261 11.84 -23.44 -2.43
C ALA A 261 13.28 -23.90 -2.17
N GLY A 262 14.21 -22.96 -2.04
CA GLY A 262 15.65 -23.23 -1.88
C GLY A 262 16.39 -23.53 -3.19
N HIS A 263 15.70 -23.62 -4.33
CA HIS A 263 16.32 -23.75 -5.65
C HIS A 263 16.40 -22.38 -6.36
N ARG A 264 17.35 -22.22 -7.30
CA ARG A 264 17.29 -21.17 -8.33
C ARG A 264 16.48 -21.67 -9.54
N LEU A 265 15.78 -20.76 -10.19
CA LEU A 265 15.11 -21.00 -11.47
C LEU A 265 15.96 -20.48 -12.63
N ARG A 266 15.78 -21.06 -13.82
CA ARG A 266 16.31 -20.52 -15.08
C ARG A 266 15.17 -20.38 -16.07
N VAL A 267 15.00 -19.19 -16.62
CA VAL A 267 14.10 -18.93 -17.75
C VAL A 267 14.93 -18.83 -19.02
N GLU A 268 14.49 -19.51 -20.08
CA GLU A 268 15.02 -19.45 -21.43
C GLU A 268 13.96 -18.84 -22.34
N CYS A 269 14.34 -17.86 -23.14
CA CYS A 269 13.52 -17.19 -24.13
C CYS A 269 14.13 -17.44 -25.52
N ILE A 270 13.33 -17.98 -26.43
CA ILE A 270 13.69 -18.18 -27.84
C ILE A 270 12.85 -17.17 -28.64
N PRO A 271 13.45 -16.08 -29.13
CA PRO A 271 12.73 -15.14 -29.99
C PRO A 271 12.39 -15.86 -31.29
N THR A 272 11.11 -15.87 -31.68
CA THR A 272 10.69 -16.44 -32.97
C THR A 272 9.93 -15.41 -33.79
N ARG A 273 9.73 -15.72 -35.06
CA ARG A 273 8.99 -14.90 -36.00
C ARG A 273 8.05 -15.81 -36.76
N GLY A 274 6.75 -15.58 -36.66
CA GLY A 274 5.75 -16.32 -37.43
C GLY A 274 5.80 -16.02 -38.93
N SER A 275 5.25 -16.94 -39.75
CA SER A 275 5.15 -16.77 -41.22
C SER A 275 4.33 -15.54 -41.65
N ASN A 276 3.48 -15.04 -40.76
CA ASN A 276 2.58 -13.91 -41.00
C ASN A 276 3.06 -12.61 -40.31
N SER A 277 4.29 -12.59 -39.78
CA SER A 277 4.83 -11.42 -39.07
C SER A 277 5.06 -10.23 -40.02
N SER A 278 5.08 -9.03 -39.45
CA SER A 278 5.52 -7.81 -40.15
C SER A 278 7.04 -7.78 -40.40
N HIS A 279 7.80 -8.70 -39.78
CA HIS A 279 9.27 -8.70 -39.79
C HIS A 279 9.89 -9.67 -40.82
N GLY A 280 9.08 -10.43 -41.57
CA GLY A 280 9.52 -11.33 -42.65
C GLY A 280 9.26 -12.83 -42.42
N GLU A 281 9.98 -13.67 -43.17
CA GLU A 281 9.79 -15.13 -43.21
C GLU A 281 10.03 -15.83 -41.87
N ALA A 282 9.39 -16.99 -41.67
CA ALA A 282 9.43 -17.71 -40.41
C ALA A 282 10.87 -18.10 -39.99
N ALA A 283 11.25 -17.73 -38.77
CA ALA A 283 12.60 -17.95 -38.24
C ALA A 283 12.58 -18.08 -36.71
N ALA A 284 13.60 -18.75 -36.17
CA ALA A 284 13.91 -18.76 -34.73
C ALA A 284 15.32 -18.19 -34.52
N GLY A 285 15.48 -17.38 -33.49
CA GLY A 285 16.77 -16.85 -33.06
C GLY A 285 17.50 -17.75 -32.07
N GLU A 286 18.67 -17.30 -31.62
CA GLU A 286 19.40 -17.96 -30.55
C GLU A 286 18.64 -17.86 -29.22
N PRO A 287 18.52 -18.96 -28.45
CA PRO A 287 17.98 -18.92 -27.09
C PRO A 287 18.83 -18.04 -26.17
N VAL A 288 18.18 -17.16 -25.41
CA VAL A 288 18.81 -16.40 -24.32
C VAL A 288 18.23 -16.88 -23.01
N SER A 289 19.07 -17.12 -22.00
CA SER A 289 18.60 -17.56 -20.67
C SER A 289 19.08 -16.66 -19.54
N LEU A 290 18.30 -16.63 -18.47
CA LEU A 290 18.57 -15.89 -17.23
C LEU A 290 18.29 -16.81 -16.04
N VAL A 291 19.21 -16.81 -15.07
CA VAL A 291 19.06 -17.51 -13.80
C VAL A 291 18.58 -16.52 -12.74
N THR A 292 17.57 -16.90 -11.96
CA THR A 292 17.01 -16.07 -10.89
C THR A 292 17.81 -16.17 -9.60
N GLU A 293 17.46 -15.33 -8.62
CA GLU A 293 17.79 -15.63 -7.22
C GLU A 293 17.05 -16.88 -6.71
N VAL A 294 17.43 -17.32 -5.50
CA VAL A 294 16.84 -18.49 -4.84
C VAL A 294 15.36 -18.23 -4.53
N VAL A 295 14.50 -19.20 -4.83
CA VAL A 295 13.08 -19.16 -4.45
C VAL A 295 12.95 -19.24 -2.94
N ILE A 296 12.37 -18.20 -2.33
CA ILE A 296 12.07 -18.17 -0.90
C ILE A 296 10.62 -18.57 -0.64
N THR A 297 10.33 -19.03 0.57
CA THR A 297 8.95 -19.12 1.06
C THR A 297 8.44 -17.73 1.42
N GLY A 298 7.19 -17.42 1.04
CA GLY A 298 6.52 -16.20 1.46
C GLY A 298 6.16 -16.18 2.95
N PRO A 299 5.49 -15.12 3.44
CA PRO A 299 4.99 -15.09 4.81
C PRO A 299 3.99 -16.25 5.04
N ALA A 300 4.12 -16.97 6.15
CA ALA A 300 3.26 -18.12 6.46
C ALA A 300 1.76 -17.76 6.56
N HIS A 301 1.47 -16.48 6.84
CA HIS A 301 0.13 -15.90 6.82
C HIS A 301 0.19 -14.55 6.07
N PRO A 302 -0.05 -14.53 4.74
CA PRO A 302 -0.13 -13.29 3.97
C PRO A 302 -1.31 -12.43 4.43
N ALA A 303 -1.17 -11.10 4.43
CA ALA A 303 -2.21 -10.16 4.89
C ALA A 303 -3.59 -10.41 4.26
N ALA A 304 -3.64 -10.58 2.93
CA ALA A 304 -4.89 -10.74 2.19
C ALA A 304 -5.53 -12.13 2.31
N ALA A 305 -4.88 -13.11 2.96
CA ALA A 305 -5.30 -14.52 2.88
C ALA A 305 -6.72 -14.80 3.42
N GLN A 306 -7.12 -14.14 4.51
CA GLN A 306 -8.49 -14.26 5.03
C GLN A 306 -9.49 -13.57 4.09
N ARG A 307 -9.13 -12.40 3.57
CA ARG A 307 -9.97 -11.58 2.68
C ARG A 307 -10.18 -12.27 1.33
N HIS A 308 -9.18 -12.99 0.83
CA HIS A 308 -9.26 -13.84 -0.37
C HIS A 308 -10.29 -14.97 -0.26
N ALA A 309 -10.63 -15.43 0.95
CA ALA A 309 -11.71 -16.41 1.12
C ALA A 309 -13.09 -15.86 0.72
N HIS A 310 -13.31 -14.55 0.86
CA HIS A 310 -14.54 -13.87 0.43
C HIS A 310 -14.56 -13.58 -1.08
N THR A 311 -13.40 -13.63 -1.75
CA THR A 311 -13.23 -13.26 -3.16
C THR A 311 -12.68 -14.41 -4.02
N SER A 312 -12.87 -15.66 -3.58
CA SER A 312 -12.28 -16.86 -4.20
C SER A 312 -12.67 -17.07 -5.66
N MET A 313 -13.75 -16.43 -6.12
CA MET A 313 -14.21 -16.42 -7.52
C MET A 313 -14.47 -14.97 -7.98
N PRO A 314 -14.35 -14.69 -9.30
CA PRO A 314 -14.87 -13.47 -9.90
C PRO A 314 -16.37 -13.30 -9.62
N ILE A 315 -16.81 -12.06 -9.41
CA ILE A 315 -18.24 -11.78 -9.24
C ILE A 315 -18.97 -11.90 -10.59
N ALA A 316 -20.19 -12.43 -10.56
CA ALA A 316 -21.02 -12.57 -11.75
C ALA A 316 -21.67 -11.22 -12.15
N PRO A 317 -21.65 -10.85 -13.43
CA PRO A 317 -22.46 -9.75 -13.96
C PRO A 317 -23.96 -9.90 -13.61
N PRO A 318 -24.70 -8.79 -13.42
CA PRO A 318 -24.27 -7.41 -13.66
C PRO A 318 -23.34 -6.84 -12.57
N ALA A 319 -23.28 -7.44 -11.37
CA ALA A 319 -22.52 -6.90 -10.24
C ALA A 319 -21.01 -6.77 -10.52
N VAL A 320 -20.36 -5.78 -9.91
CA VAL A 320 -18.98 -5.34 -10.22
C VAL A 320 -18.15 -5.35 -8.94
N ARG A 321 -16.96 -5.95 -8.97
CA ARG A 321 -16.01 -5.90 -7.86
C ARG A 321 -14.93 -4.85 -8.12
N VAL A 322 -14.80 -3.90 -7.19
CA VAL A 322 -13.86 -2.78 -7.27
C VAL A 322 -12.85 -2.89 -6.14
N VAL A 323 -11.58 -2.66 -6.47
CA VAL A 323 -10.48 -2.51 -5.51
C VAL A 323 -9.91 -1.11 -5.59
N THR A 324 -9.62 -0.49 -4.44
CA THR A 324 -8.72 0.68 -4.36
C THR A 324 -7.59 0.40 -3.36
N TYR A 325 -6.36 0.82 -3.66
CA TYR A 325 -5.20 0.51 -2.82
C TYR A 325 -4.02 1.47 -3.08
N ASN A 326 -3.65 2.28 -2.08
CA ASN A 326 -2.34 2.92 -2.04
C ASN A 326 -1.29 1.84 -1.72
N ILE A 327 -0.34 1.61 -2.63
CA ILE A 327 0.62 0.50 -2.53
C ILE A 327 1.97 0.87 -1.90
N LEU A 328 2.10 2.12 -1.42
CA LEU A 328 3.32 2.75 -0.90
C LEU A 328 4.47 2.75 -1.93
N ALA A 329 4.86 3.91 -2.45
CA ALA A 329 5.83 4.00 -3.53
C ALA A 329 7.23 3.55 -3.06
N ASP A 330 7.95 2.84 -3.94
CA ASP A 330 9.29 2.36 -3.65
C ASP A 330 10.25 3.51 -3.35
N GLN A 331 10.10 4.65 -4.04
CA GLN A 331 10.89 5.85 -3.77
C GLN A 331 10.70 6.38 -2.33
N TYR A 332 9.49 6.35 -1.76
CA TYR A 332 9.21 6.84 -0.42
C TYR A 332 9.66 5.83 0.65
N ALA A 333 9.31 4.55 0.47
CA ALA A 333 9.73 3.43 1.33
C ALA A 333 11.27 3.25 1.43
N SER A 334 12.00 3.67 0.39
CA SER A 334 13.46 3.52 0.32
C SER A 334 14.25 4.66 0.98
N THR A 335 13.60 5.76 1.39
CA THR A 335 14.32 6.88 2.01
C THR A 335 14.88 6.51 3.38
N ASP A 336 16.04 7.08 3.73
CA ASP A 336 16.61 6.91 5.08
C ASP A 336 15.67 7.45 6.16
N TYR A 337 14.98 8.56 5.90
CA TYR A 337 13.99 9.12 6.81
C TYR A 337 12.82 8.15 7.05
N ALA A 338 12.23 7.59 6.00
CA ALA A 338 11.15 6.62 6.14
C ALA A 338 11.61 5.36 6.91
N GLN A 339 12.79 4.82 6.61
CA GLN A 339 13.30 3.63 7.29
C GLN A 339 13.74 3.86 8.75
N GLN A 340 14.08 5.10 9.13
CA GLN A 340 14.56 5.43 10.48
C GLN A 340 13.49 6.06 11.38
N HIS A 341 12.45 6.66 10.80
CA HIS A 341 11.42 7.40 11.55
C HIS A 341 10.00 6.89 11.28
N LEU A 342 9.54 6.86 10.02
CA LEU A 342 8.16 6.47 9.69
C LEU A 342 7.90 4.97 9.91
N PHE A 343 8.80 4.13 9.40
CA PHE A 343 8.68 2.68 9.36
C PHE A 343 9.78 1.98 10.18
N ALA A 344 10.30 2.65 11.22
CA ALA A 344 11.40 2.17 12.07
C ALA A 344 11.12 0.82 12.78
N TYR A 345 9.86 0.41 12.82
CA TYR A 345 9.39 -0.88 13.34
C TYR A 345 9.46 -2.03 12.30
N CYS A 346 9.52 -1.72 11.01
CA CYS A 346 9.55 -2.71 9.95
C CYS A 346 11.01 -3.09 9.58
N PRO A 347 11.41 -4.36 9.69
CA PRO A 347 12.73 -4.80 9.26
C PRO A 347 12.99 -4.48 7.78
N LYS A 348 14.13 -3.85 7.47
CA LYS A 348 14.49 -3.36 6.11
C LYS A 348 14.29 -4.41 5.00
N GLN A 349 14.54 -5.69 5.28
CA GLN A 349 14.36 -6.80 4.34
C GLN A 349 12.90 -7.01 3.86
N PHE A 350 11.91 -6.46 4.55
CA PHE A 350 10.50 -6.48 4.15
C PHE A 350 10.03 -5.16 3.51
N MET A 351 10.82 -4.09 3.65
CA MET A 351 10.56 -2.79 3.01
C MET A 351 11.05 -2.73 1.56
N VAL A 352 11.95 -3.64 1.15
CA VAL A 352 12.53 -3.62 -0.22
C VAL A 352 11.48 -3.93 -1.30
N PRO A 353 11.57 -3.28 -2.48
CA PRO A 353 10.63 -3.48 -3.59
C PRO A 353 10.48 -4.95 -4.01
N GLU A 354 11.58 -5.70 -3.97
CA GLU A 354 11.66 -7.11 -4.37
C GLU A 354 10.80 -8.01 -3.48
N TYR A 355 10.54 -7.60 -2.22
CA TYR A 355 9.67 -8.29 -1.27
C TYR A 355 8.22 -7.79 -1.33
N ARG A 356 8.01 -6.46 -1.35
CA ARG A 356 6.67 -5.86 -1.30
C ARG A 356 5.86 -6.13 -2.56
N ARG A 357 6.45 -5.96 -3.75
CA ARG A 357 5.73 -6.06 -5.03
C ARG A 357 5.09 -7.44 -5.28
N PRO A 358 5.73 -8.59 -4.99
CA PRO A 358 5.06 -9.89 -4.99
C PRO A 358 3.82 -9.95 -4.08
N LEU A 359 3.92 -9.49 -2.83
CA LEU A 359 2.80 -9.46 -1.89
C LEU A 359 1.64 -8.60 -2.43
N ILE A 360 1.92 -7.40 -2.95
CA ILE A 360 0.91 -6.53 -3.59
C ILE A 360 0.23 -7.24 -4.78
N MET A 361 1.01 -7.88 -5.65
CA MET A 361 0.50 -8.58 -6.83
C MET A 361 -0.43 -9.74 -6.45
N GLN A 362 -0.02 -10.58 -5.49
CA GLN A 362 -0.82 -11.71 -5.02
C GLN A 362 -2.08 -11.23 -4.30
N GLU A 363 -1.99 -10.14 -3.54
CA GLU A 363 -3.13 -9.47 -2.91
C GLU A 363 -4.16 -9.01 -3.95
N ILE A 364 -3.79 -8.18 -4.93
CA ILE A 364 -4.75 -7.61 -5.89
C ILE A 364 -5.33 -8.66 -6.85
N LEU A 365 -4.55 -9.67 -7.25
CA LEU A 365 -5.04 -10.74 -8.12
C LEU A 365 -6.02 -11.68 -7.38
N GLY A 366 -5.74 -12.01 -6.11
CA GLY A 366 -6.60 -12.88 -5.30
C GLY A 366 -7.97 -12.28 -4.98
N TYR A 367 -8.16 -10.96 -5.13
CA TYR A 367 -9.48 -10.34 -5.05
C TYR A 367 -10.39 -10.64 -6.25
N ASN A 368 -9.87 -11.21 -7.35
CA ASN A 368 -10.65 -11.52 -8.57
C ASN A 368 -11.51 -10.33 -9.06
N ALA A 369 -11.03 -9.11 -8.89
CA ALA A 369 -11.78 -7.88 -9.14
C ALA A 369 -12.08 -7.66 -10.63
N ASP A 370 -13.03 -6.78 -10.94
CA ASP A 370 -13.28 -6.30 -12.30
C ASP A 370 -12.54 -5.00 -12.59
N ILE A 371 -12.38 -4.15 -11.58
CA ILE A 371 -11.73 -2.83 -11.63
C ILE A 371 -10.77 -2.72 -10.44
N ILE A 372 -9.54 -2.27 -10.68
CA ILE A 372 -8.51 -2.05 -9.66
C ILE A 372 -7.91 -0.66 -9.86
N CYS A 373 -8.02 0.18 -8.84
CA CYS A 373 -7.44 1.52 -8.76
C CYS A 373 -6.26 1.50 -7.79
N LEU A 374 -5.06 1.83 -8.25
CA LEU A 374 -3.86 1.90 -7.42
C LEU A 374 -3.36 3.35 -7.33
N GLN A 375 -2.81 3.68 -6.17
CA GLN A 375 -2.10 4.93 -5.89
C GLN A 375 -0.67 4.59 -5.46
N GLU A 376 0.27 5.53 -5.61
CA GLU A 376 1.69 5.33 -5.29
C GLU A 376 2.39 4.22 -6.08
N VAL A 377 2.12 4.18 -7.39
CA VAL A 377 2.77 3.24 -8.31
C VAL A 377 3.97 3.91 -8.96
N ASP A 378 5.19 3.43 -8.73
CA ASP A 378 6.38 3.93 -9.44
C ASP A 378 6.28 3.64 -10.94
N GLU A 379 6.56 4.63 -11.80
CA GLU A 379 6.39 4.54 -13.27
C GLU A 379 7.11 3.32 -13.88
N LYS A 380 8.34 3.09 -13.44
CA LYS A 380 9.15 1.96 -13.89
C LYS A 380 8.61 0.62 -13.39
N ALA A 381 8.07 0.57 -12.16
CA ALA A 381 7.47 -0.63 -11.62
C ALA A 381 6.16 -0.97 -12.35
N PHE A 382 5.35 0.04 -12.71
CA PHE A 382 4.19 -0.15 -13.58
C PHE A 382 4.59 -0.80 -14.90
N ALA A 383 5.53 -0.18 -15.64
CA ALA A 383 5.89 -0.62 -16.98
C ALA A 383 6.59 -2.00 -17.01
N THR A 384 7.41 -2.32 -16.00
CA THR A 384 8.27 -3.53 -16.02
C THR A 384 7.78 -4.69 -15.14
N TYR A 385 6.86 -4.44 -14.20
CA TYR A 385 6.36 -5.46 -13.27
C TYR A 385 4.83 -5.57 -13.28
N PHE A 386 4.11 -4.50 -12.93
CA PHE A 386 2.65 -4.59 -12.77
C PHE A 386 1.94 -4.81 -14.11
N GLN A 387 2.17 -4.00 -15.13
CA GLN A 387 1.46 -4.10 -16.40
C GLN A 387 1.63 -5.47 -17.10
N PRO A 388 2.84 -6.07 -17.20
CA PRO A 388 3.00 -7.40 -17.79
C PRO A 388 2.26 -8.51 -17.04
N LEU A 389 2.26 -8.50 -15.71
CA LEU A 389 1.56 -9.49 -14.87
C LEU A 389 0.04 -9.30 -14.93
N MET A 390 -0.44 -8.06 -14.88
CA MET A 390 -1.87 -7.73 -15.00
C MET A 390 -2.42 -8.08 -16.38
N SER A 391 -1.67 -7.82 -17.46
CA SER A 391 -2.03 -8.27 -18.82
C SER A 391 -2.13 -9.79 -18.93
N TYR A 392 -1.19 -10.54 -18.37
CA TYR A 392 -1.27 -12.01 -18.32
C TYR A 392 -2.49 -12.50 -17.52
N ALA A 393 -2.85 -11.80 -16.42
CA ALA A 393 -4.04 -12.08 -15.63
C ALA A 393 -5.38 -11.63 -16.27
N GLY A 394 -5.38 -11.13 -17.51
CA GLY A 394 -6.59 -10.74 -18.24
C GLY A 394 -7.12 -9.34 -17.91
N PHE A 395 -6.23 -8.42 -17.50
CA PHE A 395 -6.54 -7.00 -17.33
C PHE A 395 -5.89 -6.15 -18.42
N GLU A 396 -6.64 -5.19 -18.94
CA GLU A 396 -6.06 -4.01 -19.59
C GLU A 396 -5.89 -2.92 -18.53
N GLY A 397 -4.94 -2.00 -18.73
CA GLY A 397 -4.67 -0.97 -17.73
C GLY A 397 -3.84 0.19 -18.26
N HIS A 398 -3.72 1.22 -17.43
CA HIS A 398 -2.93 2.40 -17.74
C HIS A 398 -2.40 3.07 -16.48
N TYR A 399 -1.37 3.87 -16.67
CA TYR A 399 -0.68 4.63 -15.65
C TYR A 399 -0.65 6.12 -15.99
N THR A 400 -0.61 6.94 -14.95
CA THR A 400 -0.45 8.39 -15.03
C THR A 400 0.43 8.85 -13.87
N ASN A 401 1.60 9.40 -14.20
CA ASN A 401 2.53 9.97 -13.23
C ASN A 401 1.94 11.26 -12.60
N LYS A 402 2.26 11.54 -11.31
CA LYS A 402 1.95 12.85 -10.71
C LYS A 402 2.61 13.98 -11.51
N ALA A 403 1.98 15.14 -11.51
CA ALA A 403 2.34 16.22 -12.43
C ALA A 403 3.54 17.04 -11.92
N GLY A 404 4.77 16.54 -12.09
CA GLY A 404 5.97 17.22 -11.63
C GLY A 404 7.27 16.48 -11.98
N ALA A 405 8.21 16.47 -11.03
CA ALA A 405 9.45 15.67 -11.09
C ALA A 405 9.35 14.34 -10.31
N THR A 406 8.25 14.13 -9.59
CA THR A 406 7.91 12.89 -8.87
C THR A 406 7.88 11.69 -9.83
N ALA A 407 8.31 10.51 -9.39
CA ALA A 407 8.40 9.30 -10.23
C ALA A 407 7.33 8.23 -9.93
N GLU A 408 6.28 8.59 -9.19
CA GLU A 408 5.10 7.77 -8.92
C GLU A 408 3.79 8.47 -9.31
N GLY A 409 2.75 7.66 -9.48
CA GLY A 409 1.41 8.18 -9.65
C GLY A 409 0.34 7.10 -9.48
N SER A 410 -0.69 7.20 -10.30
CA SER A 410 -1.88 6.35 -10.21
C SER A 410 -1.93 5.35 -11.37
N ALA A 411 -2.42 4.14 -11.11
CA ALA A 411 -2.70 3.14 -12.13
C ALA A 411 -4.13 2.64 -12.03
N MET A 412 -4.76 2.38 -13.17
CA MET A 412 -6.09 1.76 -13.23
C MET A 412 -6.06 0.55 -14.15
N PHE A 413 -6.60 -0.56 -13.66
CA PHE A 413 -6.77 -1.81 -14.41
C PHE A 413 -8.24 -2.20 -14.45
N TYR A 414 -8.66 -2.80 -15.57
CA TYR A 414 -10.00 -3.34 -15.75
C TYR A 414 -9.96 -4.67 -16.53
N ARG A 415 -10.89 -5.56 -16.20
CA ARG A 415 -10.96 -6.91 -16.79
C ARG A 415 -11.35 -6.83 -18.27
N SER A 416 -10.39 -7.07 -19.17
CA SER A 416 -10.54 -6.84 -20.62
C SER A 416 -11.56 -7.75 -21.29
N ALA A 417 -11.82 -8.92 -20.71
CA ALA A 417 -12.88 -9.83 -21.15
C ALA A 417 -14.30 -9.30 -20.89
N ARG A 418 -14.46 -8.38 -19.93
CA ARG A 418 -15.74 -7.81 -19.51
C ARG A 418 -15.94 -6.40 -20.06
N TYR A 419 -14.93 -5.55 -19.96
CA TYR A 419 -15.00 -4.13 -20.32
C TYR A 419 -14.11 -3.76 -21.51
N GLU A 420 -14.53 -2.71 -22.21
CA GLU A 420 -13.70 -1.99 -23.18
C GLU A 420 -13.60 -0.51 -22.83
N LEU A 421 -12.44 0.08 -23.10
CA LEU A 421 -12.19 1.50 -22.90
C LEU A 421 -12.90 2.32 -23.98
N VAL A 422 -13.79 3.22 -23.55
CA VAL A 422 -14.51 4.15 -24.43
C VAL A 422 -13.82 5.50 -24.49
N ARG A 423 -13.47 6.07 -23.32
CA ARG A 423 -12.76 7.34 -23.17
C ARG A 423 -11.85 7.33 -21.94
N ARG A 424 -10.79 8.12 -21.99
CA ARG A 424 -9.88 8.39 -20.89
C ARG A 424 -9.55 9.88 -20.87
N ALA A 425 -9.49 10.48 -19.69
CA ALA A 425 -8.92 11.80 -19.48
C ALA A 425 -8.03 11.78 -18.23
N ASP A 426 -6.77 12.11 -18.43
CA ASP A 426 -5.76 12.21 -17.38
C ASP A 426 -5.51 13.69 -17.11
N ILE A 427 -5.91 14.18 -15.94
CA ILE A 427 -6.00 15.61 -15.67
C ILE A 427 -5.07 16.00 -14.51
N PRO A 428 -3.94 16.65 -14.78
CA PRO A 428 -3.18 17.40 -13.78
C PRO A 428 -4.04 18.51 -13.18
N MET A 429 -4.37 18.45 -11.90
CA MET A 429 -5.38 19.37 -11.33
C MET A 429 -5.00 20.84 -11.48
N LYS A 430 -3.69 21.14 -11.41
CA LYS A 430 -3.14 22.48 -11.66
C LYS A 430 -3.52 23.09 -13.01
N THR A 431 -3.72 22.30 -14.07
CA THR A 431 -4.10 22.83 -15.39
C THR A 431 -5.55 23.30 -15.43
N ILE A 432 -6.46 22.70 -14.65
CA ILE A 432 -7.84 23.19 -14.52
C ILE A 432 -7.84 24.62 -13.98
N PHE A 433 -7.16 24.83 -12.84
CA PHE A 433 -7.09 26.14 -12.20
C PHE A 433 -6.29 27.16 -13.03
N ALA A 434 -5.26 26.72 -13.76
CA ALA A 434 -4.53 27.59 -14.68
C ALA A 434 -5.44 28.06 -15.85
N SER A 435 -6.18 27.15 -16.48
CA SER A 435 -7.14 27.50 -17.55
C SER A 435 -8.29 28.37 -17.05
N LEU A 436 -8.80 28.11 -15.84
CA LEU A 436 -9.84 28.92 -15.20
C LEU A 436 -9.36 30.37 -14.99
N LEU A 437 -8.14 30.55 -14.48
CA LEU A 437 -7.54 31.86 -14.25
C LEU A 437 -7.10 32.57 -15.55
N ALA A 438 -6.79 31.81 -16.61
CA ALA A 438 -6.56 32.33 -17.95
C ALA A 438 -7.85 32.72 -18.68
N GLY A 439 -9.02 32.40 -18.12
CA GLY A 439 -10.32 32.73 -18.69
C GLY A 439 -10.80 31.80 -19.81
N ASP A 440 -10.29 30.57 -19.90
CA ASP A 440 -10.75 29.58 -20.87
C ASP A 440 -12.27 29.31 -20.73
N ASP A 441 -13.02 29.44 -21.83
CA ASP A 441 -14.49 29.34 -21.82
C ASP A 441 -14.99 27.98 -21.28
N SER A 442 -14.29 26.90 -21.61
CA SER A 442 -14.64 25.54 -21.21
C SER A 442 -14.43 25.33 -19.71
N SER A 443 -13.29 25.81 -19.19
CA SER A 443 -12.97 25.78 -17.76
C SER A 443 -13.87 26.72 -16.95
N GLN A 444 -14.16 27.94 -17.45
CA GLN A 444 -15.09 28.87 -16.81
C GLN A 444 -16.50 28.26 -16.70
N ALA A 445 -17.02 27.65 -17.77
CA ALA A 445 -18.35 27.04 -17.78
C ALA A 445 -18.53 25.94 -16.71
N ARG A 446 -17.46 25.25 -16.29
CA ARG A 446 -17.50 24.20 -15.27
C ARG A 446 -17.08 24.67 -13.87
N HIS A 447 -16.14 25.60 -13.78
CA HIS A 447 -15.39 25.89 -12.54
C HIS A 447 -15.49 27.35 -12.06
N ALA A 448 -16.29 28.21 -12.70
CA ALA A 448 -16.44 29.62 -12.31
C ALA A 448 -16.84 29.83 -10.83
N GLN A 449 -17.50 28.85 -10.19
CA GLN A 449 -17.83 28.89 -8.77
C GLN A 449 -16.62 29.10 -7.85
N PHE A 450 -15.40 28.70 -8.25
CA PHE A 450 -14.20 28.90 -7.44
C PHE A 450 -13.60 30.31 -7.55
N LEU A 451 -13.98 31.10 -8.56
CA LEU A 451 -13.35 32.40 -8.86
C LEU A 451 -13.35 33.39 -7.67
N PRO A 452 -14.44 33.55 -6.88
CA PRO A 452 -14.44 34.49 -5.74
C PRO A 452 -13.35 34.17 -4.70
N LEU A 453 -13.17 32.89 -4.37
CA LEU A 453 -12.16 32.43 -3.42
C LEU A 453 -10.74 32.58 -4.00
N LEU A 454 -10.53 32.17 -5.25
CA LEU A 454 -9.23 32.25 -5.92
C LEU A 454 -8.76 33.69 -6.14
N GLN A 455 -9.66 34.61 -6.47
CA GLN A 455 -9.37 36.05 -6.62
C GLN A 455 -9.04 36.70 -5.27
N ALA A 456 -9.69 36.27 -4.19
CA ALA A 456 -9.39 36.74 -2.83
C ALA A 456 -8.09 36.15 -2.24
N SER A 457 -7.64 34.98 -2.74
CA SER A 457 -6.56 34.18 -2.13
C SER A 457 -5.38 33.89 -3.08
N PRO A 458 -4.47 34.85 -3.36
CA PRO A 458 -3.29 34.62 -4.19
C PRO A 458 -2.38 33.48 -3.72
N HIS A 459 -2.29 33.23 -2.40
CA HIS A 459 -1.51 32.12 -1.85
C HIS A 459 -2.12 30.74 -2.18
N LEU A 460 -3.45 30.65 -2.22
CA LEU A 460 -4.16 29.43 -2.64
C LEU A 460 -3.94 29.16 -4.12
N VAL A 461 -4.00 30.20 -4.97
CA VAL A 461 -3.64 30.10 -6.39
C VAL A 461 -2.21 29.57 -6.55
N GLN A 462 -1.25 30.11 -5.81
CA GLN A 462 0.14 29.63 -5.83
C GLN A 462 0.26 28.15 -5.39
N ALA A 463 -0.48 27.74 -4.35
CA ALA A 463 -0.48 26.36 -3.89
C ALA A 463 -1.09 25.39 -4.93
N LEU A 464 -2.23 25.73 -5.53
CA LEU A 464 -2.89 24.94 -6.57
C LEU A 464 -2.03 24.77 -7.84
N GLN A 465 -1.11 25.69 -8.10
CA GLN A 465 -0.14 25.57 -9.20
C GLN A 465 1.11 24.74 -8.85
N ARG A 466 1.36 24.49 -7.56
CA ARG A 466 2.49 23.69 -7.06
C ARG A 466 2.13 22.23 -6.81
N VAL A 467 0.94 21.97 -6.27
CA VAL A 467 0.46 20.62 -5.95
C VAL A 467 0.41 19.73 -7.21
N SER A 468 0.97 18.53 -7.11
CA SER A 468 1.18 17.60 -8.23
C SER A 468 0.02 16.63 -8.48
N THR A 469 -1.10 16.75 -7.75
CA THR A 469 -2.30 15.87 -7.86
C THR A 469 -2.80 15.73 -9.29
N VAL A 470 -3.17 14.50 -9.64
CA VAL A 470 -3.74 14.11 -10.94
C VAL A 470 -5.03 13.32 -10.71
N ALA A 471 -6.00 13.48 -11.60
CA ALA A 471 -7.18 12.62 -11.72
C ALA A 471 -7.06 11.72 -12.96
N GLN A 472 -7.29 10.42 -12.79
CA GLN A 472 -7.55 9.49 -13.90
C GLN A 472 -9.07 9.35 -14.05
N LEU A 473 -9.63 9.74 -15.18
CA LEU A 473 -11.04 9.56 -15.52
C LEU A 473 -11.17 8.54 -16.64
N THR A 474 -11.81 7.40 -16.38
CA THR A 474 -11.88 6.28 -17.34
C THR A 474 -13.31 5.85 -17.56
N VAL A 475 -13.80 5.98 -18.79
CA VAL A 475 -15.12 5.49 -19.18
C VAL A 475 -14.99 4.11 -19.82
N LEU A 476 -15.63 3.12 -19.19
CA LEU A 476 -15.66 1.72 -19.58
C LEU A 476 -17.07 1.33 -20.04
N ALA A 477 -17.19 0.55 -21.12
CA ALA A 477 -18.44 -0.07 -21.54
C ALA A 477 -18.37 -1.60 -21.41
N PRO A 478 -19.45 -2.28 -20.98
CA PRO A 478 -19.51 -3.74 -20.96
C PRO A 478 -19.54 -4.29 -22.40
N ARG A 479 -18.60 -5.19 -22.74
CA ARG A 479 -18.51 -5.81 -24.08
C ARG A 479 -19.71 -6.70 -24.40
N GLN A 480 -20.31 -7.31 -23.37
CA GLN A 480 -21.52 -8.14 -23.45
C GLN A 480 -22.40 -7.81 -22.25
N PRO A 481 -23.25 -6.77 -22.32
CA PRO A 481 -24.07 -6.34 -21.17
C PRO A 481 -25.04 -7.44 -20.75
N ALA A 482 -24.93 -7.87 -19.49
CA ALA A 482 -25.83 -8.88 -18.92
C ALA A 482 -27.28 -8.36 -18.93
N ALA A 483 -28.16 -9.00 -19.71
CA ALA A 483 -29.60 -8.71 -19.81
C ALA A 483 -29.97 -7.22 -20.06
N ALA A 484 -29.03 -6.40 -20.57
CA ALA A 484 -29.13 -4.94 -20.64
C ALA A 484 -29.22 -4.19 -19.27
N GLU A 485 -29.03 -4.89 -18.15
CA GLU A 485 -29.01 -4.28 -16.81
C GLU A 485 -27.69 -3.55 -16.57
N GLU A 486 -26.56 -4.20 -16.83
CA GLU A 486 -25.22 -3.61 -16.70
C GLU A 486 -25.01 -2.42 -17.65
N GLY A 487 -24.57 -1.28 -17.11
CA GLY A 487 -24.31 -0.05 -17.86
C GLY A 487 -22.83 0.27 -18.03
N PRO A 488 -22.49 1.32 -18.79
CA PRO A 488 -21.15 1.86 -18.80
C PRO A 488 -20.81 2.53 -17.45
N LEU A 489 -19.53 2.52 -17.09
CA LEU A 489 -18.99 3.11 -15.87
C LEU A 489 -18.05 4.26 -16.22
N CYS A 490 -18.03 5.32 -15.41
CA CYS A 490 -16.95 6.29 -15.35
C CYS A 490 -16.25 6.10 -14.01
N VAL A 491 -14.98 5.73 -14.05
CA VAL A 491 -14.17 5.48 -12.86
C VAL A 491 -13.20 6.66 -12.69
N VAL A 492 -13.25 7.32 -11.54
CA VAL A 492 -12.23 8.25 -11.08
C VAL A 492 -11.23 7.48 -10.22
N ASN A 493 -9.95 7.68 -10.47
CA ASN A 493 -8.87 7.31 -9.55
C ASN A 493 -8.00 8.54 -9.27
N THR A 494 -7.64 8.77 -8.01
CA THR A 494 -6.76 9.89 -7.61
C THR A 494 -5.99 9.59 -6.32
N HIS A 495 -4.95 10.39 -6.09
CA HIS A 495 -4.24 10.52 -4.82
C HIS A 495 -4.19 12.02 -4.51
N LEU A 496 -5.01 12.48 -3.55
CA LEU A 496 -5.10 13.88 -3.14
C LEU A 496 -3.89 14.33 -2.31
N PHE A 497 -3.73 15.65 -2.14
CA PHE A 497 -2.54 16.20 -1.48
C PHE A 497 -2.53 15.92 0.04
N PHE A 498 -1.46 15.30 0.51
CA PHE A 498 -1.32 14.74 1.86
C PHE A 498 -1.31 15.76 3.01
N HIS A 499 -0.91 17.01 2.76
CA HIS A 499 -0.61 17.94 3.84
C HIS A 499 -1.85 18.19 4.75
N PRO A 500 -1.76 18.01 6.09
CA PRO A 500 -2.94 18.06 6.98
C PRO A 500 -3.74 19.37 6.91
N LYS A 501 -3.06 20.52 6.74
CA LYS A 501 -3.71 21.84 6.60
C LYS A 501 -4.24 22.16 5.19
N ALA A 502 -4.17 21.22 4.25
CA ALA A 502 -4.54 21.45 2.85
C ALA A 502 -5.96 20.96 2.48
N SER A 503 -6.86 20.82 3.46
CA SER A 503 -8.23 20.30 3.23
C SER A 503 -9.00 21.08 2.16
N HIS A 504 -9.04 22.41 2.23
CA HIS A 504 -9.56 23.30 1.17
C HIS A 504 -9.04 23.00 -0.26
N ILE A 505 -7.76 22.63 -0.44
CA ILE A 505 -7.18 22.24 -1.74
C ILE A 505 -7.77 20.90 -2.19
N ARG A 506 -7.88 19.93 -1.29
CA ARG A 506 -8.51 18.63 -1.55
C ARG A 506 -9.97 18.79 -1.96
N THR A 507 -10.71 19.64 -1.27
CA THR A 507 -12.11 19.99 -1.55
C THR A 507 -12.28 20.61 -2.93
N LEU A 508 -11.44 21.59 -3.31
CA LEU A 508 -11.43 22.16 -4.67
C LEU A 508 -11.05 21.14 -5.74
N HIS A 509 -10.10 20.25 -5.44
CA HIS A 509 -9.70 19.18 -6.36
C HIS A 509 -10.85 18.19 -6.61
N VAL A 510 -11.51 17.69 -5.56
CA VAL A 510 -12.69 16.82 -5.68
C VAL A 510 -13.81 17.50 -6.45
N ALA A 511 -14.11 18.76 -6.15
CA ALA A 511 -15.14 19.52 -6.85
C ALA A 511 -14.89 19.59 -8.37
N ALA A 512 -13.65 19.93 -8.75
CA ALA A 512 -13.24 20.00 -10.15
C ALA A 512 -13.25 18.62 -10.83
N MET A 513 -12.81 17.56 -10.14
CA MET A 513 -12.85 16.17 -10.64
C MET A 513 -14.28 15.71 -10.96
N LEU A 514 -15.25 16.02 -10.11
CA LEU A 514 -16.65 15.65 -10.33
C LEU A 514 -17.26 16.39 -11.54
N ALA A 515 -16.89 17.66 -11.74
CA ALA A 515 -17.34 18.44 -12.90
C ALA A 515 -16.69 17.97 -14.23
N GLU A 516 -15.40 17.63 -14.23
CA GLU A 516 -14.74 17.03 -15.40
C GLU A 516 -15.26 15.62 -15.70
N ALA A 517 -15.49 14.79 -14.67
CA ALA A 517 -16.10 13.47 -14.82
C ALA A 517 -17.50 13.57 -15.44
N HIS A 518 -18.32 14.55 -15.00
CA HIS A 518 -19.64 14.79 -15.58
C HIS A 518 -19.57 15.10 -17.07
N ALA A 519 -18.72 16.03 -17.49
CA ALA A 519 -18.54 16.36 -18.92
C ALA A 519 -18.08 15.15 -19.74
N LEU A 520 -17.13 14.36 -19.22
CA LEU A 520 -16.66 13.13 -19.87
C LEU A 520 -17.78 12.06 -19.98
N MET A 521 -18.66 12.00 -18.97
CA MET A 521 -19.83 11.11 -18.94
C MET A 521 -20.93 11.55 -19.92
N GLU A 522 -21.15 12.84 -20.12
CA GLU A 522 -22.07 13.36 -21.15
C GLU A 522 -21.54 13.06 -22.56
N ASP A 523 -20.25 13.31 -22.81
CA ASP A 523 -19.58 13.01 -24.08
C ASP A 523 -19.64 11.51 -24.43
N ALA A 524 -19.30 10.65 -23.47
CA ALA A 524 -19.41 9.21 -23.66
C ALA A 524 -20.87 8.74 -23.74
N GLY A 525 -21.78 9.32 -22.96
CA GLY A 525 -23.21 9.01 -22.98
C GLY A 525 -23.85 9.27 -24.35
N ARG A 526 -23.47 10.37 -25.01
CA ARG A 526 -23.89 10.69 -26.39
C ARG A 526 -23.37 9.67 -27.42
N GLN A 527 -22.18 9.10 -27.20
CA GLN A 527 -21.61 8.06 -28.05
C GLN A 527 -22.22 6.66 -27.79
N LEU A 528 -22.54 6.34 -26.54
CA LEU A 528 -23.00 5.02 -26.09
C LEU A 528 -24.53 4.85 -26.09
N GLY A 529 -25.29 5.94 -26.15
CA GLY A 529 -26.76 5.94 -26.00
C GLY A 529 -27.25 5.69 -24.57
N ARG A 530 -26.34 5.56 -23.59
CA ARG A 530 -26.61 5.41 -22.15
C ARG A 530 -25.54 6.16 -21.38
N THR A 531 -25.92 7.11 -20.53
CA THR A 531 -24.98 7.82 -19.64
C THR A 531 -24.28 6.82 -18.73
N PRO A 532 -22.94 6.90 -18.54
CA PRO A 532 -22.24 6.06 -17.57
C PRO A 532 -22.73 6.28 -16.13
N SER A 533 -22.39 5.36 -15.22
CA SER A 533 -22.50 5.59 -13.78
C SER A 533 -21.14 5.89 -13.17
N LEU A 534 -21.07 6.82 -12.22
CA LEU A 534 -19.83 7.27 -11.60
C LEU A 534 -19.41 6.37 -10.43
N LEU A 535 -18.15 5.96 -10.44
CA LEU A 535 -17.40 5.42 -9.31
C LEU A 535 -16.23 6.36 -9.02
N PHE A 536 -16.05 6.79 -7.77
CA PHE A 536 -14.93 7.64 -7.36
C PHE A 536 -14.07 6.89 -6.34
N CYS A 537 -12.86 6.51 -6.76
CA CYS A 537 -11.92 5.74 -5.96
C CYS A 537 -10.67 6.57 -5.69
N GLY A 538 -9.98 6.31 -4.59
CA GLY A 538 -8.66 6.87 -4.36
C GLY A 538 -8.27 7.01 -2.90
N ASP A 539 -7.01 7.41 -2.72
CA ASP A 539 -6.53 7.99 -1.48
C ASP A 539 -6.92 9.48 -1.48
N LEU A 540 -7.84 9.84 -0.58
CA LEU A 540 -8.33 11.20 -0.45
C LEU A 540 -7.55 12.02 0.58
N ASN A 541 -6.59 11.44 1.31
CA ASN A 541 -5.83 12.09 2.38
C ASN A 541 -6.72 12.93 3.32
N SER A 542 -7.92 12.42 3.60
CA SER A 542 -9.01 13.13 4.26
C SER A 542 -9.72 12.19 5.23
N ASP A 543 -9.33 12.27 6.52
CA ASP A 543 -9.89 11.46 7.59
C ASP A 543 -11.15 12.07 8.22
N LYS A 544 -11.59 11.46 9.34
CA LYS A 544 -12.75 11.83 10.15
C LYS A 544 -12.36 12.63 11.42
N ASN A 545 -11.08 12.98 11.62
CA ASN A 545 -10.51 13.11 12.98
C ASN A 545 -10.88 14.40 13.76
N ASP A 546 -11.50 15.40 13.13
CA ASP A 546 -12.14 16.55 13.82
C ASP A 546 -13.57 16.83 13.28
N GLY A 547 -14.12 15.93 12.46
CA GLY A 547 -15.36 16.12 11.69
C GLY A 547 -15.29 15.45 10.32
N ILE A 548 -16.35 15.55 9.53
CA ILE A 548 -16.30 15.15 8.11
C ILE A 548 -15.53 16.24 7.36
N SER A 549 -14.51 15.87 6.60
CA SER A 549 -13.79 16.83 5.75
C SER A 549 -14.68 17.33 4.61
N GLY A 550 -14.45 18.56 4.16
CA GLY A 550 -15.22 19.16 3.06
C GLY A 550 -15.13 18.36 1.76
N ALA A 551 -14.03 17.65 1.52
CA ALA A 551 -13.87 16.76 0.37
C ALA A 551 -14.80 15.54 0.45
N VAL A 552 -14.93 14.93 1.64
CA VAL A 552 -15.81 13.79 1.89
C VAL A 552 -17.27 14.23 1.97
N GLU A 553 -17.56 15.36 2.62
CA GLU A 553 -18.92 15.90 2.71
C GLU A 553 -19.44 16.33 1.33
N LEU A 554 -18.62 16.98 0.50
CA LEU A 554 -18.99 17.34 -0.87
C LEU A 554 -19.32 16.11 -1.73
N LEU A 555 -18.57 15.01 -1.58
CA LEU A 555 -18.87 13.74 -2.24
C LEU A 555 -20.21 13.16 -1.77
N GLN A 556 -20.57 13.31 -0.49
CA GLN A 556 -21.80 12.77 0.08
C GLN A 556 -23.04 13.62 -0.22
N ASN A 557 -22.93 14.93 -0.08
CA ASN A 557 -24.05 15.87 -0.11
C ASN A 557 -24.25 16.56 -1.47
N GLY A 558 -23.27 16.46 -2.38
CA GLY A 558 -23.26 17.16 -3.68
C GLY A 558 -23.14 18.70 -3.56
N THR A 559 -23.02 19.20 -2.34
CA THR A 559 -22.93 20.62 -1.98
C THR A 559 -22.05 20.79 -0.74
N LEU A 560 -21.39 21.93 -0.62
CA LEU A 560 -20.62 22.32 0.55
C LEU A 560 -20.75 23.85 0.75
N PRO A 561 -21.14 24.34 1.93
CA PRO A 561 -21.38 25.77 2.14
C PRO A 561 -20.08 26.56 2.35
N ALA A 562 -20.14 27.88 2.10
CA ALA A 562 -19.01 28.80 2.22
C ALA A 562 -18.43 28.94 3.64
N ASP A 563 -19.20 28.60 4.67
CA ASP A 563 -18.82 28.66 6.08
C ASP A 563 -18.33 27.31 6.64
N HIS A 564 -18.25 26.26 5.81
CA HIS A 564 -17.71 24.96 6.22
C HIS A 564 -16.27 25.08 6.74
N TRP A 565 -15.96 24.39 7.83
CA TRP A 565 -14.73 24.57 8.60
C TRP A 565 -13.45 24.34 7.79
N ASP A 566 -13.43 23.40 6.83
CA ASP A 566 -12.32 23.16 5.88
C ASP A 566 -11.74 24.45 5.28
N TRP A 567 -12.61 25.38 4.91
CA TRP A 567 -12.23 26.63 4.26
C TRP A 567 -11.38 27.48 5.20
N THR A 568 -11.85 27.63 6.44
CA THR A 568 -11.14 28.40 7.49
C THR A 568 -9.87 27.70 7.96
N TRP A 569 -9.87 26.36 8.07
CA TRP A 569 -8.70 25.55 8.41
C TRP A 569 -7.61 25.64 7.34
N GLY A 570 -8.04 25.65 6.08
CA GLY A 570 -7.18 25.79 4.92
C GLY A 570 -6.61 27.19 4.69
N ALA A 571 -7.34 28.24 5.09
CA ALA A 571 -7.00 29.63 4.80
C ALA A 571 -5.61 30.08 5.32
N ASP A 572 -5.06 29.40 6.33
CA ASP A 572 -3.72 29.65 6.88
C ASP A 572 -2.60 28.84 6.18
N PHE A 573 -2.93 27.91 5.28
CA PHE A 573 -1.92 27.13 4.56
C PHE A 573 -1.05 28.02 3.66
N ARG A 574 0.27 27.91 3.82
CA ARG A 574 1.26 28.57 2.97
C ARG A 574 2.27 27.52 2.53
N PHE A 575 2.52 27.47 1.24
CA PHE A 575 3.60 26.65 0.67
C PHE A 575 4.93 27.33 1.02
N VAL A 576 5.69 26.73 1.93
CA VAL A 576 6.98 27.25 2.42
C VAL A 576 8.08 26.82 1.45
N LYS A 577 9.18 27.58 1.40
CA LYS A 577 10.26 27.36 0.45
C LYS A 577 11.07 26.08 0.70
N ASP A 578 10.93 25.50 1.89
CA ASP A 578 11.54 24.22 2.26
C ASP A 578 10.64 23.02 1.88
N ASP A 579 9.35 23.24 1.58
CA ASP A 579 8.48 22.24 0.94
C ASP A 579 8.91 21.93 -0.51
N ASP A 580 9.75 22.79 -1.11
CA ASP A 580 10.41 22.54 -2.40
C ASP A 580 11.66 21.62 -2.24
N ALA A 581 11.96 21.11 -1.04
CA ALA A 581 13.22 20.44 -0.72
C ALA A 581 13.12 19.14 0.12
N ASP A 582 11.99 18.42 0.16
CA ASP A 582 11.95 17.02 0.64
C ASP A 582 10.79 16.16 0.04
N GLU A 583 10.94 15.69 -1.20
CA GLU A 583 10.43 14.35 -1.60
C GLU A 583 11.56 13.29 -1.48
N GLY A 584 12.54 13.54 -0.60
CA GLY A 584 13.71 12.70 -0.35
C GLY A 584 14.97 13.49 0.06
N THR A 585 15.08 13.92 1.32
CA THR A 585 16.26 14.27 2.17
C THR A 585 15.85 15.06 3.42
N GLY A 586 15.34 14.37 4.45
CA GLY A 586 14.94 14.99 5.72
C GLY A 586 16.11 15.48 6.58
N GLU A 587 16.52 16.74 6.44
CA GLU A 587 17.43 17.43 7.37
C GLU A 587 16.72 18.59 8.11
N HIS A 588 16.07 18.27 9.25
CA HIS A 588 15.72 19.29 10.23
C HIS A 588 16.98 19.80 10.94
N THR A 589 17.55 20.91 10.44
CA THR A 589 18.64 21.63 11.12
C THR A 589 18.11 22.62 12.16
N THR A 590 18.85 22.75 13.26
CA THR A 590 18.47 23.54 14.43
C THR A 590 19.00 24.98 14.39
N SER A 591 18.21 25.92 14.92
CA SER A 591 18.59 27.31 15.30
C SER A 591 18.80 28.31 14.13
N ALA A 592 18.66 29.65 14.29
CA ALA A 592 18.52 30.46 15.50
C ALA A 592 17.77 31.80 15.26
N SER A 593 17.26 32.39 16.35
CA SER A 593 17.05 33.83 16.62
C SER A 593 16.85 34.82 15.45
N ALA A 594 15.68 35.46 15.41
CA ALA A 594 15.49 36.80 14.83
C ALA A 594 15.01 37.78 15.92
N SER A 595 15.73 38.88 16.09
CA SER A 595 15.46 39.92 17.10
C SER A 595 14.20 40.73 16.82
N ALA A 596 13.50 41.14 17.88
CA ALA A 596 12.35 42.03 17.80
C ALA A 596 12.68 43.40 17.17
N PRO A 597 11.80 43.97 16.32
CA PRO A 597 11.81 45.40 16.03
C PRO A 597 11.08 46.18 17.12
N ALA A 598 11.70 47.25 17.62
CA ALA A 598 11.08 48.13 18.60
C ALA A 598 10.09 49.11 17.94
N ASN A 599 8.87 49.12 18.47
CA ASN A 599 7.96 50.27 18.67
C ASN A 599 8.16 51.53 17.79
N SER A 600 7.22 51.80 16.87
CA SER A 600 7.00 53.15 16.32
C SER A 600 5.52 53.46 16.05
N SER A 601 4.95 54.27 16.95
CA SER A 601 3.85 55.25 16.79
C SER A 601 2.91 55.21 15.56
N ARG A 602 1.60 55.15 15.87
CA ARG A 602 0.46 55.86 15.23
C ARG A 602 0.55 56.21 13.72
N GLY A 603 -0.29 55.55 12.94
CA GLY A 603 -0.80 56.06 11.66
C GLY A 603 -2.25 55.62 11.44
N THR A 604 -3.21 56.52 11.66
CA THR A 604 -4.62 56.27 11.31
C THR A 604 -4.82 56.41 9.81
N ASN A 605 -5.35 55.39 9.13
CA ASN A 605 -6.16 55.56 7.93
C ASN A 605 -7.09 54.34 7.78
N GLY A 606 -8.39 54.60 7.66
CA GLY A 606 -9.38 53.56 7.48
C GLY A 606 -9.39 53.05 6.05
N VAL A 607 -9.31 51.74 5.89
CA VAL A 607 -9.88 51.01 4.75
C VAL A 607 -11.01 50.16 5.32
N PRO A 608 -12.21 50.11 4.73
CA PRO A 608 -13.25 49.21 5.20
C PRO A 608 -12.75 47.77 5.00
N SER A 609 -12.58 47.02 6.08
CA SER A 609 -12.28 45.60 6.01
C SER A 609 -13.51 44.86 5.51
N THR A 610 -13.66 44.74 4.19
CA THR A 610 -14.43 43.64 3.60
C THR A 610 -13.95 42.33 4.25
N PRO A 611 -14.85 41.46 4.73
CA PRO A 611 -14.44 40.20 5.31
C PRO A 611 -13.60 39.42 4.30
N ALA A 612 -12.48 38.85 4.76
CA ALA A 612 -11.67 38.01 3.90
C ALA A 612 -12.53 36.81 3.45
N VAL A 613 -12.70 36.65 2.14
CA VAL A 613 -13.40 35.49 1.57
C VAL A 613 -12.52 34.28 1.80
N THR A 614 -12.84 33.53 2.85
CA THR A 614 -12.09 32.35 3.31
C THR A 614 -12.64 31.05 2.72
N GLY A 615 -13.92 31.02 2.34
CA GLY A 615 -14.59 29.90 1.68
C GLY A 615 -15.57 30.34 0.60
N VAL A 616 -16.19 29.37 -0.07
CA VAL A 616 -17.17 29.59 -1.14
C VAL A 616 -18.19 28.45 -1.16
N ASP A 617 -19.43 28.75 -1.54
CA ASP A 617 -20.45 27.72 -1.75
C ASP A 617 -20.08 26.91 -2.99
N VAL A 618 -19.93 25.60 -2.83
CA VAL A 618 -19.61 24.66 -3.91
C VAL A 618 -20.80 23.74 -4.14
N SER A 619 -21.15 23.55 -5.41
CA SER A 619 -22.08 22.51 -5.85
C SER A 619 -21.47 21.68 -6.97
N VAL A 620 -21.72 20.37 -6.93
CA VAL A 620 -21.22 19.38 -7.90
C VAL A 620 -22.41 18.59 -8.47
N PRO A 621 -22.29 18.05 -9.70
CA PRO A 621 -23.42 17.43 -10.40
C PRO A 621 -23.89 16.08 -9.81
N PHE A 622 -23.26 15.57 -8.75
CA PHE A 622 -23.55 14.28 -8.15
C PHE A 622 -23.46 14.34 -6.63
N ALA A 623 -24.43 13.72 -5.94
CA ALA A 623 -24.26 13.21 -4.58
C ALA A 623 -23.95 11.71 -4.68
N LEU A 624 -22.96 11.23 -3.93
CA LEU A 624 -22.47 9.85 -3.96
C LEU A 624 -22.58 9.22 -2.57
N ARG A 625 -22.56 7.89 -2.53
CA ARG A 625 -22.54 7.12 -1.28
C ARG A 625 -21.21 6.38 -1.13
N SER A 626 -20.63 6.43 0.06
CA SER A 626 -19.43 5.63 0.34
C SER A 626 -19.79 4.15 0.45
N ALA A 627 -18.99 3.28 -0.16
CA ALA A 627 -19.23 1.85 -0.23
C ALA A 627 -19.00 1.11 1.11
N ASP A 628 -18.28 1.71 2.05
CA ASP A 628 -18.13 1.19 3.42
C ASP A 628 -19.39 1.41 4.28
N GLY A 629 -20.29 2.32 3.86
CA GLY A 629 -21.45 2.73 4.66
C GLY A 629 -21.08 3.42 5.98
N GLY A 630 -19.89 4.01 6.08
CA GLY A 630 -19.34 4.61 7.29
C GLY A 630 -18.72 3.65 8.31
N ARG A 631 -18.65 2.34 7.99
CA ARG A 631 -18.20 1.26 8.90
C ARG A 631 -16.69 1.21 9.12
N TYR A 632 -15.88 1.79 8.24
CA TYR A 632 -14.42 1.76 8.40
C TYR A 632 -13.94 2.92 9.28
N GLU A 633 -13.02 2.62 10.19
CA GLU A 633 -12.40 3.60 11.09
C GLU A 633 -11.05 4.09 10.55
N PHE A 634 -10.30 3.20 9.90
CA PHE A 634 -8.98 3.49 9.34
C PHE A 634 -8.70 2.69 8.08
N THR A 635 -7.78 3.19 7.26
CA THR A 635 -7.22 2.48 6.10
C THR A 635 -5.70 2.66 6.00
N ASN A 636 -5.15 3.79 6.44
CA ASN A 636 -3.74 3.94 6.78
C ASN A 636 -3.51 3.58 8.27
N TYR A 637 -2.48 2.79 8.57
CA TYR A 637 -2.22 2.28 9.93
C TYR A 637 -0.70 2.24 10.27
N VAL A 638 -0.12 3.42 10.48
CA VAL A 638 1.31 3.59 10.84
C VAL A 638 1.51 3.94 12.31
N ARG A 639 2.74 3.77 12.81
CA ARG A 639 3.07 4.20 14.17
C ARG A 639 2.99 5.73 14.28
N GLY A 640 1.96 6.21 14.98
CA GLY A 640 1.77 7.63 15.28
C GLY A 640 0.74 8.34 14.39
N TYR A 641 0.20 7.66 13.37
CA TYR A 641 -0.96 8.14 12.63
C TYR A 641 -1.84 6.96 12.19
N THR A 642 -3.15 7.14 12.31
CA THR A 642 -4.15 6.14 11.90
C THR A 642 -5.40 6.88 11.48
N GLY A 643 -5.92 6.58 10.29
CA GLY A 643 -7.04 7.32 9.73
C GLY A 643 -7.64 6.68 8.49
N LEU A 644 -8.91 6.97 8.23
CA LEU A 644 -9.63 6.57 7.03
C LEU A 644 -9.27 7.54 5.90
N LEU A 645 -8.35 7.15 5.03
CA LEU A 645 -7.87 7.98 3.92
C LEU A 645 -8.38 7.50 2.56
N ASP A 646 -8.63 6.20 2.42
CA ASP A 646 -9.00 5.55 1.17
C ASP A 646 -10.51 5.36 1.09
N TYR A 647 -11.08 5.61 -0.09
CA TYR A 647 -12.53 5.53 -0.28
C TYR A 647 -12.91 4.96 -1.64
N VAL A 648 -14.10 4.37 -1.71
CA VAL A 648 -14.85 4.10 -2.95
C VAL A 648 -16.25 4.68 -2.78
N PHE A 649 -16.59 5.66 -3.61
CA PHE A 649 -17.92 6.25 -3.70
C PHE A 649 -18.62 5.82 -4.98
N TYR A 650 -19.96 5.68 -4.92
CA TYR A 650 -20.79 5.27 -6.06
C TYR A 650 -22.09 6.10 -6.13
N GLN A 651 -22.72 6.17 -7.30
CA GLN A 651 -24.04 6.80 -7.47
C GLN A 651 -25.17 5.92 -6.91
N PRO A 652 -25.86 6.33 -5.83
CA PRO A 652 -26.83 5.49 -5.14
C PRO A 652 -28.14 5.27 -5.92
N GLU A 653 -28.41 6.06 -6.95
CA GLU A 653 -29.57 5.92 -7.85
C GLU A 653 -29.37 4.79 -8.89
N ARG A 654 -28.14 4.31 -9.05
CA ARG A 654 -27.76 3.37 -10.13
C ARG A 654 -27.10 2.09 -9.63
N MET A 655 -26.46 2.13 -8.48
CA MET A 655 -25.75 1.00 -7.89
C MET A 655 -26.03 0.90 -6.39
N ARG A 656 -25.67 -0.23 -5.79
CA ARG A 656 -25.72 -0.45 -4.34
C ARG A 656 -24.54 -1.30 -3.91
N ALA A 657 -23.76 -0.83 -2.93
CA ALA A 657 -22.75 -1.65 -2.29
C ALA A 657 -23.39 -2.79 -1.49
N ARG A 658 -22.80 -3.98 -1.61
CA ARG A 658 -23.02 -5.09 -0.69
C ARG A 658 -22.30 -4.82 0.64
N GLU A 659 -22.38 -5.77 1.56
CA GLU A 659 -21.57 -5.75 2.77
C GLU A 659 -20.08 -5.63 2.41
N PRO A 660 -19.36 -4.62 2.92
CA PRO A 660 -17.95 -4.42 2.63
C PRO A 660 -17.10 -5.53 3.26
N LEU A 661 -16.00 -5.91 2.60
CA LEU A 661 -15.08 -6.92 3.13
C LEU A 661 -14.47 -6.45 4.45
N PRO A 662 -14.38 -7.29 5.49
CA PRO A 662 -13.77 -6.89 6.75
C PRO A 662 -12.34 -6.38 6.54
N LEU A 663 -12.00 -5.32 7.25
CA LEU A 663 -10.61 -4.89 7.42
C LEU A 663 -9.90 -5.84 8.40
N PRO A 664 -8.57 -6.04 8.25
CA PRO A 664 -7.78 -6.83 9.17
C PRO A 664 -7.95 -6.39 10.63
N GLY A 665 -8.28 -7.35 11.50
CA GLY A 665 -8.37 -7.07 12.95
C GLY A 665 -7.00 -6.85 13.60
N ALA A 666 -6.97 -6.35 14.83
CA ALA A 666 -5.73 -6.10 15.58
C ALA A 666 -4.80 -7.33 15.67
N ALA A 667 -5.39 -8.54 15.75
CA ALA A 667 -4.65 -9.81 15.76
C ALA A 667 -4.04 -10.19 14.40
N GLU A 668 -4.59 -9.69 13.29
CA GLU A 668 -4.05 -9.91 11.94
C GLU A 668 -2.93 -8.92 11.61
N LEU A 669 -3.15 -7.63 11.94
CA LEU A 669 -2.15 -6.57 11.84
C LEU A 669 -0.91 -6.90 12.67
N ALA A 670 -1.12 -7.40 13.90
CA ALA A 670 -0.08 -7.88 14.82
C ALA A 670 1.05 -6.86 15.09
N GLY A 671 0.74 -5.57 14.97
CA GLY A 671 1.69 -4.46 14.97
C GLY A 671 1.27 -3.39 13.97
N TRP A 672 2.18 -2.46 13.68
CA TRP A 672 2.00 -1.42 12.66
C TRP A 672 2.34 -1.96 11.26
N ILE A 673 1.81 -1.34 10.21
CA ILE A 673 2.10 -1.68 8.81
C ILE A 673 2.91 -0.54 8.15
N PRO A 674 3.80 -0.81 7.17
CA PRO A 674 4.08 -2.09 6.53
C PRO A 674 4.79 -3.06 7.46
N SER A 675 4.71 -4.35 7.16
CA SER A 675 5.28 -5.43 7.97
C SER A 675 5.71 -6.61 7.09
N GLN A 676 6.15 -7.71 7.71
CA GLN A 676 6.41 -8.96 6.98
C GLN A 676 5.17 -9.48 6.21
N ARG A 677 3.95 -9.15 6.66
CA ARG A 677 2.70 -9.65 6.08
C ARG A 677 2.01 -8.63 5.18
N PHE A 678 2.17 -7.34 5.49
CA PHE A 678 1.51 -6.21 4.85
C PHE A 678 2.52 -5.38 4.05
N PRO A 679 2.39 -5.32 2.71
CA PRO A 679 3.39 -4.68 1.85
C PRO A 679 3.21 -3.17 1.68
N SER A 680 2.15 -2.60 2.22
CA SER A 680 1.84 -1.17 2.24
C SER A 680 1.55 -0.72 3.68
N ASP A 681 1.58 0.59 3.93
CA ASP A 681 1.07 1.21 5.15
C ASP A 681 -0.43 1.52 5.09
N HIS A 682 -1.02 1.39 3.90
CA HIS A 682 -2.46 1.35 3.67
C HIS A 682 -2.98 -0.09 3.59
N ILE A 683 -4.30 -0.24 3.73
CA ILE A 683 -5.05 -1.48 3.60
C ILE A 683 -5.91 -1.38 2.35
N SER A 684 -5.79 -2.34 1.43
CA SER A 684 -6.62 -2.37 0.22
C SER A 684 -8.12 -2.43 0.57
N LEU A 685 -8.96 -1.70 -0.16
CA LEU A 685 -10.40 -1.78 0.00
C LEU A 685 -11.00 -2.58 -1.15
N VAL A 686 -12.01 -3.38 -0.85
CA VAL A 686 -12.67 -4.27 -1.81
C VAL A 686 -14.17 -4.19 -1.59
N PHE A 687 -14.91 -3.85 -2.64
CA PHE A 687 -16.36 -3.70 -2.59
C PHE A 687 -17.03 -4.39 -3.78
N ASP A 688 -18.10 -5.13 -3.49
CA ASP A 688 -19.01 -5.69 -4.49
C ASP A 688 -20.21 -4.75 -4.65
N LEU A 689 -20.44 -4.27 -5.87
CA LEU A 689 -21.49 -3.30 -6.21
C LEU A 689 -22.52 -3.96 -7.13
N ASP A 690 -23.78 -4.05 -6.69
CA ASP A 690 -24.90 -4.46 -7.53
C ASP A 690 -25.38 -3.28 -8.38
N TRP A 691 -25.77 -3.51 -9.63
CA TRP A 691 -26.56 -2.53 -10.40
C TRP A 691 -28.01 -2.55 -9.93
N LEU A 692 -28.66 -1.37 -9.96
CA LEU A 692 -30.10 -1.25 -9.73
C LEU A 692 -30.87 -1.41 -11.06
N PRO A 693 -32.08 -2.02 -11.05
CA PRO A 693 -32.88 -2.18 -12.25
C PRO A 693 -33.27 -0.85 -12.90
N SER A 694 -33.20 -0.80 -14.23
CA SER A 694 -33.63 0.34 -15.05
C SER A 694 -35.13 0.60 -14.90
N GLY A 695 -35.53 1.55 -14.04
CA GLY A 695 -36.94 1.95 -13.88
C GLY A 695 -37.39 2.34 -12.47
N ALA A 696 -36.48 2.53 -11.51
CA ALA A 696 -36.84 2.89 -10.13
C ALA A 696 -37.26 4.36 -9.93
N ASP A 697 -36.84 5.29 -10.81
CA ASP A 697 -37.08 6.74 -10.64
C ASP A 697 -37.61 7.43 -11.92
N GLU A 698 -38.93 7.46 -12.07
CA GLU A 698 -39.65 8.61 -12.66
C GLU A 698 -40.49 9.35 -11.59
N ALA A 699 -40.00 9.35 -10.34
CA ALA A 699 -40.48 10.27 -9.31
C ALA A 699 -39.59 11.53 -9.33
N ALA A 700 -40.10 12.61 -9.91
CA ALA A 700 -39.36 13.88 -9.98
C ALA A 700 -38.91 14.37 -8.59
N PRO A 701 -37.71 14.94 -8.43
CA PRO A 701 -37.20 15.37 -7.14
C PRO A 701 -38.11 16.43 -6.52
N ALA A 702 -38.70 16.09 -5.37
CA ALA A 702 -39.45 17.06 -4.59
C ALA A 702 -38.50 18.14 -4.09
N LYS A 703 -38.81 19.41 -4.43
CA LYS A 703 -38.02 20.57 -3.97
C LYS A 703 -37.91 20.56 -2.44
N PRO A 704 -36.74 20.88 -1.85
CA PRO A 704 -36.61 21.01 -0.40
C PRO A 704 -37.56 22.10 0.10
N GLY A 705 -38.59 21.68 0.83
CA GLY A 705 -39.55 22.57 1.46
C GLY A 705 -38.88 23.34 2.59
N ARG A 706 -38.92 24.67 2.52
CA ARG A 706 -38.42 25.59 3.53
C ARG A 706 -39.08 25.31 4.89
N ALA A 707 -38.38 24.60 5.78
CA ALA A 707 -38.83 24.37 7.15
C ALA A 707 -38.76 25.68 7.94
N THR A 708 -39.89 26.36 8.06
CA THR A 708 -40.07 27.45 9.03
C THR A 708 -40.38 26.88 10.40
N GLU A 709 -39.68 27.37 11.42
CA GLU A 709 -39.93 27.06 12.82
C GLU A 709 -41.38 27.32 13.22
N SER A 710 -41.98 26.41 13.98
CA SER A 710 -42.83 26.79 15.12
C SER A 710 -42.97 25.62 16.09
N CYS A 711 -42.57 25.84 17.33
CA CYS A 711 -42.79 24.91 18.43
C CYS A 711 -44.22 25.11 18.97
N SER A 712 -44.95 24.02 19.26
CA SER A 712 -46.09 24.08 20.17
C SER A 712 -46.26 22.78 20.96
N TYR A 713 -46.45 22.95 22.27
CA TYR A 713 -46.68 21.90 23.26
C TYR A 713 -48.13 21.40 23.21
N GLY A 714 -48.37 20.12 23.45
CA GLY A 714 -49.72 19.57 23.63
C GLY A 714 -49.73 18.07 23.90
N GLY A 715 -49.76 17.66 25.17
CA GLY A 715 -49.78 16.25 25.56
C GLY A 715 -51.18 15.63 25.65
N GLY A 716 -51.23 14.30 25.73
CA GLY A 716 -52.45 13.51 26.00
C GLY A 716 -52.12 12.02 26.07
N ALA A 717 -52.52 11.33 27.14
CA ALA A 717 -52.08 9.96 27.46
C ALA A 717 -53.24 8.95 27.55
N ALA A 718 -52.95 7.69 27.17
CA ALA A 718 -53.63 6.41 27.50
C ALA A 718 -52.75 5.29 26.89
N ILE A 719 -52.13 4.31 27.60
CA ILE A 719 -52.68 3.19 28.42
C ILE A 719 -53.82 2.47 27.65
N VAL A 720 -53.86 1.18 27.26
CA VAL A 720 -53.47 -0.16 27.80
C VAL A 720 -53.36 -1.16 26.58
N ASP A 721 -52.77 -2.38 26.55
CA ASP A 721 -51.90 -3.15 27.47
C ASP A 721 -51.19 -4.37 26.75
N VAL A 722 -50.58 -5.27 27.53
CA VAL A 722 -49.96 -6.62 27.31
C VAL A 722 -50.46 -7.56 26.17
N GLU A 723 -49.54 -8.19 25.39
CA GLU A 723 -49.21 -9.65 25.37
C GLU A 723 -48.28 -10.08 24.20
N GLN A 724 -47.46 -11.12 24.41
CA GLN A 724 -46.54 -11.73 23.41
C GLN A 724 -47.09 -13.09 22.88
N PRO A 725 -46.30 -14.04 22.30
CA PRO A 725 -46.57 -14.46 20.92
C PRO A 725 -46.99 -15.93 20.77
N LEU A 726 -47.55 -16.29 19.62
CA LEU A 726 -47.78 -17.69 19.24
C LEU A 726 -47.10 -18.04 17.92
N CYS A 727 -46.24 -19.05 17.96
CA CYS A 727 -45.68 -19.75 16.80
C CYS A 727 -46.50 -21.02 16.56
N SER A 728 -46.77 -21.35 15.29
CA SER A 728 -47.56 -22.54 14.93
C SER A 728 -46.82 -23.46 13.95
N ARG A 729 -46.69 -24.74 14.33
CA ARG A 729 -46.46 -25.88 13.42
C ARG A 729 -47.62 -26.87 13.57
N PRO A 730 -48.06 -27.56 12.50
CA PRO A 730 -49.03 -28.65 12.59
C PRO A 730 -48.39 -30.02 12.86
N ALA A 731 -49.22 -30.98 13.29
CA ALA A 731 -48.92 -32.39 13.58
C ALA A 731 -49.14 -33.29 12.30
N GLU A 732 -49.12 -34.63 12.28
CA GLU A 732 -49.26 -35.68 13.32
C GLU A 732 -48.87 -37.09 12.77
N THR A 733 -48.84 -38.14 13.63
CA THR A 733 -48.80 -39.62 13.33
C THR A 733 -47.51 -40.24 12.73
N ASP A 734 -47.08 -41.49 13.00
CA ASP A 734 -47.56 -42.54 13.94
C ASP A 734 -46.47 -43.57 14.34
N ALA A 735 -46.54 -44.02 15.62
CA ALA A 735 -46.36 -45.37 16.22
C ALA A 735 -45.20 -46.39 15.92
N VAL A 736 -44.73 -47.03 17.04
CA VAL A 736 -44.25 -48.43 17.26
C VAL A 736 -42.73 -48.80 17.32
N GLU A 737 -42.33 -49.27 18.52
CA GLU A 737 -41.28 -50.23 18.97
C GLU A 737 -39.75 -50.07 18.73
N ASN A 738 -39.07 -49.63 19.80
CA ASN A 738 -38.20 -50.46 20.67
C ASN A 738 -36.96 -51.22 20.10
N ARG A 739 -35.74 -50.72 20.43
CA ARG A 739 -34.55 -51.54 20.83
C ARG A 739 -33.38 -50.69 21.35
N GLY A 740 -32.82 -51.07 22.52
CA GLY A 740 -31.48 -50.67 23.01
C GLY A 740 -31.37 -49.24 23.59
N SER A 741 -31.32 -49.06 24.92
CA SER A 741 -30.10 -49.14 25.76
C SER A 741 -29.23 -47.87 25.73
N ALA A 742 -28.93 -47.16 26.83
CA ALA A 742 -29.40 -47.25 28.23
C ALA A 742 -29.06 -45.94 29.01
N ALA A 743 -29.77 -45.70 30.13
CA ALA A 743 -29.46 -44.86 31.31
C ALA A 743 -28.48 -43.65 31.18
N ALA A 744 -28.87 -42.40 31.51
CA ALA A 744 -29.13 -41.88 32.87
C ALA A 744 -27.96 -42.10 33.85
N ALA A 745 -27.60 -41.25 34.81
CA ALA A 745 -27.87 -39.87 35.23
C ALA A 745 -27.07 -39.72 36.56
N GLN A 746 -26.71 -38.48 36.93
CA GLN A 746 -26.18 -38.02 38.25
C GLN A 746 -26.10 -39.03 39.43
N ALA A 747 -24.92 -39.10 40.10
CA ALA A 747 -24.79 -38.80 41.55
C ALA A 747 -23.34 -38.91 42.12
N SER A 748 -23.04 -37.99 43.04
CA SER A 748 -22.15 -38.08 44.23
C SER A 748 -20.89 -38.98 44.29
N GLY A 749 -19.74 -38.31 44.41
CA GLY A 749 -18.66 -38.44 45.41
C GLY A 749 -18.42 -39.71 46.26
N GLY A 750 -17.12 -39.98 46.53
CA GLY A 750 -16.72 -40.61 47.80
C GLY A 750 -15.46 -41.49 47.82
N VAL A 751 -14.42 -40.98 48.49
CA VAL A 751 -13.39 -41.72 49.28
C VAL A 751 -12.26 -42.46 48.54
N ALA A 752 -11.06 -42.32 49.10
CA ALA A 752 -9.76 -42.70 48.53
C ALA A 752 -9.18 -44.02 49.09
N SER A 753 -8.07 -44.50 48.50
CA SER A 753 -7.09 -45.37 49.17
C SER A 753 -5.72 -45.43 48.45
N ARG A 754 -4.64 -45.13 49.22
CA ARG A 754 -3.22 -45.56 49.07
C ARG A 754 -2.38 -44.95 47.93
N GLU A 755 -1.39 -44.11 48.27
CA GLU A 755 0.04 -44.43 48.56
C GLU A 755 0.82 -44.81 47.28
N VAL A 756 1.89 -44.09 46.88
CA VAL A 756 3.20 -44.04 47.56
C VAL A 756 3.69 -42.61 47.87
N ALA A 757 4.48 -42.48 48.93
CA ALA A 757 5.00 -41.23 49.47
C ALA A 757 6.51 -40.99 49.21
N CYS A 758 6.92 -39.73 49.34
CA CYS A 758 8.23 -39.31 49.86
C CYS A 758 8.11 -37.82 50.26
N GLY A 759 8.34 -37.36 51.48
CA GLY A 759 8.77 -38.03 52.70
C GLY A 759 9.58 -37.06 53.56
N GLY A 760 9.02 -36.53 54.65
CA GLY A 760 9.72 -35.56 55.51
C GLY A 760 8.80 -34.67 56.34
N ALA A 761 8.37 -35.16 57.51
CA ALA A 761 7.60 -34.38 58.48
C ALA A 761 8.14 -34.60 59.90
N LEU A 762 8.38 -33.50 60.60
CA LEU A 762 8.53 -33.34 62.06
C LEU A 762 8.10 -31.88 62.34
N GLY A 763 7.25 -31.54 63.30
CA GLY A 763 6.36 -32.29 64.18
C GLY A 763 5.46 -31.27 64.89
N GLN A 764 4.25 -31.64 65.30
CA GLN A 764 3.34 -30.70 66.00
C GLN A 764 3.62 -30.64 67.50
N GLU A 765 3.68 -29.43 68.06
CA GLU A 765 3.17 -29.16 69.40
C GLU A 765 1.99 -28.18 69.29
N ALA A 766 1.03 -28.30 70.20
CA ALA A 766 -0.18 -27.50 70.22
C ALA A 766 -0.17 -26.53 71.41
N ASP A 767 -0.55 -25.28 71.19
CA ASP A 767 -1.07 -24.44 72.27
C ASP A 767 -2.18 -23.49 71.78
N ARG A 768 -2.83 -22.86 72.75
CA ARG A 768 -4.22 -22.41 72.73
C ARG A 768 -4.39 -20.95 72.29
N GLY A 769 -5.56 -20.68 71.71
CA GLY A 769 -6.34 -19.47 72.02
C GLY A 769 -5.76 -18.11 71.62
N GLY A 770 -6.10 -17.64 70.42
CA GLY A 770 -5.99 -16.24 70.02
C GLY A 770 -7.19 -15.85 69.16
N ALA A 771 -7.81 -14.69 69.44
CA ALA A 771 -8.98 -14.22 68.69
C ALA A 771 -8.64 -14.05 67.20
N GLY A 772 -9.52 -14.57 66.33
CA GLY A 772 -9.24 -14.68 64.90
C GLY A 772 -9.08 -13.33 64.20
N ALA A 773 -7.84 -12.95 63.91
CA ALA A 773 -7.55 -12.00 62.85
C ALA A 773 -7.91 -12.66 61.51
N ALA A 774 -8.88 -12.09 60.78
CA ALA A 774 -9.24 -12.58 59.47
C ALA A 774 -8.01 -12.55 58.53
N VAL A 775 -7.72 -13.69 57.90
CA VAL A 775 -6.59 -13.83 56.96
C VAL A 775 -6.81 -12.86 55.80
N ARG A 776 -5.90 -11.89 55.66
CA ARG A 776 -5.99 -10.87 54.62
C ARG A 776 -5.63 -11.47 53.26
N GLN A 777 -6.61 -11.78 52.43
CA GLN A 777 -6.38 -12.05 51.01
C GLN A 777 -5.95 -10.73 50.33
N HIS A 778 -4.68 -10.63 49.94
CA HIS A 778 -4.18 -9.54 49.09
C HIS A 778 -4.32 -9.95 47.62
N GLY A 779 -4.48 -8.97 46.72
CA GLY A 779 -4.62 -9.22 45.28
C GLY A 779 -5.94 -9.85 44.84
N ALA A 780 -7.00 -9.80 45.65
CA ALA A 780 -8.31 -10.29 45.24
C ALA A 780 -8.90 -9.44 44.09
N VAL A 781 -9.08 -10.05 42.92
CA VAL A 781 -9.69 -9.42 41.75
C VAL A 781 -11.22 -9.39 41.89
N LYS A 782 -11.84 -8.25 41.56
CA LYS A 782 -13.28 -8.01 41.56
C LYS A 782 -13.67 -7.23 40.31
N ALA A 783 -14.89 -7.37 39.80
CA ALA A 783 -15.38 -6.51 38.72
C ALA A 783 -15.50 -5.04 39.20
N ALA A 784 -15.10 -4.08 38.36
CA ALA A 784 -15.18 -2.64 38.61
C ALA A 784 -16.60 -2.08 38.39
N GLU A 785 -17.58 -2.73 39.00
CA GLU A 785 -18.99 -2.35 38.99
C GLU A 785 -19.33 -1.47 40.21
N GLU A 786 -20.42 -0.71 40.11
CA GLU A 786 -20.94 0.12 41.22
C GLU A 786 -21.21 -0.71 42.50
N SER A 787 -21.63 -1.97 42.34
CA SER A 787 -21.81 -2.96 43.40
C SER A 787 -20.54 -3.17 44.27
N ASN A 788 -19.36 -2.99 43.67
CA ASN A 788 -18.05 -3.18 44.29
C ASN A 788 -17.37 -1.86 44.73
N ALA A 789 -17.92 -0.70 44.36
CA ALA A 789 -17.33 0.61 44.68
C ALA A 789 -17.18 0.84 46.20
N ALA A 790 -18.13 0.35 46.99
CA ALA A 790 -18.08 0.47 48.45
C ALA A 790 -16.86 -0.26 49.05
N ALA A 791 -16.52 -1.44 48.51
CA ALA A 791 -15.36 -2.19 48.95
C ALA A 791 -14.03 -1.47 48.64
N ALA A 792 -13.97 -0.70 47.54
CA ALA A 792 -12.84 0.16 47.23
C ALA A 792 -12.77 1.36 48.19
N ALA A 793 -13.89 2.08 48.40
CA ALA A 793 -13.98 3.22 49.29
C ALA A 793 -13.61 2.88 50.76
N GLU A 794 -14.04 1.71 51.24
CA GLU A 794 -13.65 1.19 52.56
C GLU A 794 -12.15 0.84 52.64
N ALA A 795 -11.57 0.21 51.62
CA ALA A 795 -10.14 -0.12 51.59
C ALA A 795 -9.29 1.16 51.65
N LEU A 796 -9.65 2.16 50.84
CA LEU A 796 -9.05 3.50 50.90
C LEU A 796 -9.22 4.12 52.30
N GLY A 797 -10.40 3.95 52.92
CA GLY A 797 -10.69 4.41 54.29
C GLY A 797 -9.81 3.77 55.37
N ARG A 798 -9.41 2.51 55.18
CA ARG A 798 -8.44 1.79 56.05
C ARG A 798 -6.98 2.19 55.81
N GLY A 799 -6.70 3.03 54.81
CA GLY A 799 -5.33 3.37 54.40
C GLY A 799 -4.64 2.27 53.59
N ASP A 800 -5.41 1.35 53.01
CA ASP A 800 -4.91 0.38 52.04
C ASP A 800 -4.75 0.99 50.64
N VAL A 801 -3.99 0.30 49.80
CA VAL A 801 -3.85 0.59 48.36
C VAL A 801 -4.73 -0.36 47.57
N VAL A 802 -5.43 0.14 46.56
CA VAL A 802 -6.22 -0.65 45.61
C VAL A 802 -5.83 -0.31 44.17
N ALA A 803 -5.96 -1.28 43.26
CA ALA A 803 -5.81 -1.04 41.82
C ALA A 803 -7.18 -0.86 41.17
N VAL A 804 -7.35 0.17 40.34
CA VAL A 804 -8.65 0.63 39.82
C VAL A 804 -8.54 1.11 38.36
N PRO A 805 -9.60 0.95 37.55
CA PRO A 805 -9.62 1.44 36.17
C PRO A 805 -9.97 2.94 36.11
N THR A 806 -9.28 3.71 35.28
CA THR A 806 -9.75 5.05 34.88
C THR A 806 -10.13 5.08 33.40
N ASP A 807 -10.53 6.24 32.91
CA ASP A 807 -10.77 6.59 31.51
C ASP A 807 -9.51 6.64 30.62
N THR A 808 -8.32 6.29 31.14
CA THR A 808 -7.09 6.20 30.31
C THR A 808 -6.19 5.03 30.68
N LEU A 809 -5.97 4.75 31.97
CA LEU A 809 -5.08 3.68 32.42
C LEU A 809 -5.57 3.09 33.74
N TYR A 810 -5.12 1.87 34.06
CA TYR A 810 -5.21 1.37 35.43
C TYR A 810 -4.29 2.16 36.36
N GLY A 811 -4.77 2.43 37.57
CA GLY A 811 -4.04 3.19 38.58
C GLY A 811 -4.03 2.51 39.95
N LEU A 812 -2.93 2.72 40.70
CA LEU A 812 -2.87 2.46 42.13
C LEU A 812 -3.40 3.68 42.88
N ALA A 813 -4.37 3.44 43.75
CA ALA A 813 -5.13 4.44 44.49
C ALA A 813 -4.95 4.27 46.00
N ALA A 814 -4.81 5.39 46.72
CA ALA A 814 -4.84 5.45 48.19
C ALA A 814 -5.49 6.75 48.67
N CYS A 815 -5.99 6.80 49.91
CA CYS A 815 -6.54 8.04 50.48
C CYS A 815 -5.47 9.15 50.57
N ALA A 816 -5.70 10.29 49.91
CA ALA A 816 -4.75 11.42 49.87
C ALA A 816 -4.51 12.08 51.24
N ASN A 817 -5.44 11.87 52.18
CA ASN A 817 -5.36 12.32 53.58
C ASN A 817 -4.58 11.34 54.46
N SER A 818 -4.31 10.11 54.02
CA SER A 818 -3.63 9.09 54.80
C SER A 818 -2.13 9.12 54.55
N LYS A 819 -1.35 9.53 55.56
CA LYS A 819 0.13 9.42 55.52
C LYS A 819 0.59 7.97 55.29
N GLN A 820 -0.16 7.00 55.81
CA GLN A 820 0.10 5.57 55.60
C GLN A 820 -0.19 5.13 54.15
N GLY A 821 -1.36 5.51 53.61
CA GLY A 821 -1.75 5.16 52.24
C GLY A 821 -0.83 5.80 51.19
N VAL A 822 -0.52 7.09 51.35
CA VAL A 822 0.42 7.81 50.48
C VAL A 822 1.84 7.23 50.61
N GLY A 823 2.30 6.90 51.82
CA GLY A 823 3.57 6.19 52.02
C GLY A 823 3.63 4.89 51.23
N ARG A 824 2.61 4.02 51.38
CA ARG A 824 2.52 2.76 50.64
C ARG A 824 2.53 2.95 49.12
N LEU A 825 1.90 3.99 48.57
CA LEU A 825 1.99 4.30 47.13
C LEU A 825 3.42 4.63 46.68
N TYR A 826 4.19 5.39 47.47
CA TYR A 826 5.60 5.66 47.17
C TYR A 826 6.46 4.39 47.27
N ASP A 827 6.22 3.56 48.31
CA ASP A 827 6.93 2.31 48.55
C ASP A 827 6.74 1.31 47.39
N ILE A 828 5.48 1.02 47.02
CA ILE A 828 5.11 0.07 45.94
C ILE A 828 5.71 0.49 44.59
N LYS A 829 5.76 1.80 44.32
CA LYS A 829 6.28 2.33 43.05
C LYS A 829 7.79 2.55 43.04
N HIS A 830 8.48 2.26 44.15
CA HIS A 830 9.89 2.62 44.40
C HIS A 830 10.22 4.08 43.99
N ARG A 831 9.25 4.98 44.20
CA ARG A 831 9.24 6.31 43.60
C ARG A 831 10.00 7.28 44.50
N GLN A 832 11.02 7.94 43.97
CA GLN A 832 11.73 8.98 44.71
C GLN A 832 10.76 10.10 45.11
N ALA A 833 10.82 10.55 46.36
CA ALA A 833 9.80 11.42 46.97
C ALA A 833 9.58 12.77 46.27
N HIS A 834 10.49 13.17 45.37
CA HIS A 834 10.41 14.39 44.59
C HIS A 834 9.52 14.30 43.33
N VAL A 835 9.08 13.09 42.91
CA VAL A 835 8.23 12.91 41.73
C VAL A 835 6.74 12.94 42.16
N PRO A 836 6.00 14.03 41.91
CA PRO A 836 4.67 14.22 42.50
C PRO A 836 3.63 13.19 42.03
N LEU A 837 2.64 12.96 42.87
CA LEU A 837 1.42 12.21 42.62
C LEU A 837 0.28 13.17 42.25
N ALA A 838 -0.67 12.72 41.44
CA ALA A 838 -1.93 13.42 41.21
C ALA A 838 -2.99 12.99 42.23
N ILE A 839 -4.05 13.78 42.38
CA ILE A 839 -5.27 13.38 43.08
C ILE A 839 -6.44 13.26 42.12
N CYS A 840 -7.37 12.37 42.45
CA CYS A 840 -8.67 12.23 41.82
C CYS A 840 -9.77 12.64 42.80
N VAL A 841 -10.79 13.29 42.25
CA VAL A 841 -12.03 13.72 42.92
C VAL A 841 -13.25 13.24 42.13
N ALA A 842 -14.46 13.43 42.63
CA ALA A 842 -15.68 12.86 42.02
C ALA A 842 -16.24 13.72 40.90
N ASP A 843 -16.23 15.04 41.11
CA ASP A 843 -16.93 16.02 40.30
C ASP A 843 -16.09 17.29 40.13
N VAL A 844 -16.35 18.08 39.08
CA VAL A 844 -15.54 19.28 38.75
C VAL A 844 -15.57 20.32 39.87
N ALA A 845 -16.70 20.46 40.56
CA ALA A 845 -16.85 21.31 41.74
C ALA A 845 -15.95 20.92 42.92
N ASP A 846 -15.43 19.69 42.98
CA ASP A 846 -14.48 19.30 44.03
C ASP A 846 -13.09 19.91 43.80
N VAL A 847 -12.74 20.33 42.57
CA VAL A 847 -11.38 20.79 42.20
C VAL A 847 -10.97 22.02 43.03
N GLU A 848 -11.88 22.97 43.26
CA GLU A 848 -11.62 24.20 44.02
C GLU A 848 -11.42 23.99 45.54
N HIS A 849 -11.73 22.80 46.05
CA HIS A 849 -11.44 22.41 47.43
C HIS A 849 -9.96 22.08 47.66
N TYR A 850 -9.20 21.82 46.58
CA TYR A 850 -7.80 21.40 46.63
C TYR A 850 -6.85 22.32 45.86
N GLY A 851 -7.30 22.88 44.73
CA GLY A 851 -6.57 23.84 43.90
C GLY A 851 -7.15 25.25 43.97
N MET A 852 -6.32 26.26 43.74
CA MET A 852 -6.80 27.63 43.52
C MET A 852 -7.36 27.75 42.10
N CYS A 853 -8.64 28.10 41.98
CA CYS A 853 -9.35 28.21 40.70
C CYS A 853 -9.83 29.63 40.37
N ALA A 854 -9.75 30.59 41.32
CA ALA A 854 -10.34 31.93 41.18
C ALA A 854 -9.74 32.80 40.06
N HIS A 855 -8.60 32.43 39.51
CA HIS A 855 -7.95 33.10 38.37
C HIS A 855 -8.26 32.44 37.01
N LEU A 856 -9.03 31.35 36.99
CA LEU A 856 -9.40 30.63 35.77
C LEU A 856 -10.65 31.26 35.13
N PRO A 857 -10.75 31.28 33.80
CA PRO A 857 -12.00 31.60 33.10
C PRO A 857 -13.17 30.69 33.53
N GLN A 858 -14.37 31.26 33.57
CA GLN A 858 -15.60 30.53 33.92
C GLN A 858 -15.87 29.40 32.90
N GLY A 859 -16.21 28.21 33.40
CA GLY A 859 -16.48 27.02 32.59
C GLY A 859 -15.24 26.27 32.08
N LEU A 860 -14.02 26.81 32.24
CA LEU A 860 -12.80 26.17 31.71
C LEU A 860 -12.57 24.76 32.30
N LEU A 861 -12.90 24.57 33.58
CA LEU A 861 -12.75 23.27 34.21
C LEU A 861 -13.81 22.27 33.73
N ASP A 862 -15.04 22.71 33.45
CA ASP A 862 -16.14 21.87 32.97
C ASP A 862 -15.95 21.45 31.50
N ASP A 863 -15.22 22.26 30.72
CA ASP A 863 -14.80 21.94 29.35
C ASP A 863 -13.64 20.92 29.30
N LEU A 864 -12.80 20.86 30.34
CA LEU A 864 -11.63 19.99 30.40
C LEU A 864 -11.84 18.71 31.22
N LEU A 865 -12.87 18.68 32.07
CA LEU A 865 -13.13 17.64 33.06
C LEU A 865 -14.66 17.41 33.15
N PRO A 866 -15.14 16.18 33.34
CA PRO A 866 -14.40 14.93 33.46
C PRO A 866 -13.72 14.50 32.15
N GLY A 867 -12.63 13.73 32.26
CA GLY A 867 -11.95 13.19 31.08
C GLY A 867 -10.44 12.97 31.23
N PRO A 868 -9.74 12.76 30.09
CA PRO A 868 -8.34 12.34 30.04
C PRO A 868 -7.34 13.47 30.32
N VAL A 869 -7.72 14.46 31.13
CA VAL A 869 -6.91 15.64 31.47
C VAL A 869 -6.54 15.61 32.95
N THR A 870 -5.37 16.16 33.30
CA THR A 870 -4.96 16.41 34.68
C THR A 870 -4.50 17.85 34.78
N VAL A 871 -5.31 18.66 35.47
CA VAL A 871 -5.02 20.10 35.66
C VAL A 871 -4.09 20.27 36.86
N LEU A 872 -2.96 20.94 36.64
CA LEU A 872 -2.00 21.30 37.68
C LEU A 872 -2.31 22.74 38.12
N LEU A 873 -2.67 22.89 39.40
CA LEU A 873 -3.08 24.14 40.02
C LEU A 873 -2.24 24.43 41.26
N THR A 874 -2.18 25.69 41.69
CA THR A 874 -1.58 26.06 42.99
C THR A 874 -2.36 25.39 44.12
N ARG A 875 -1.69 24.62 44.96
CA ARG A 875 -2.30 23.87 46.08
C ARG A 875 -2.82 24.86 47.12
N ARG A 876 -4.06 24.69 47.57
CA ARG A 876 -4.57 25.49 48.69
C ARG A 876 -3.92 25.06 50.01
N HIS A 877 -3.61 26.02 50.87
CA HIS A 877 -3.01 25.76 52.19
C HIS A 877 -4.00 25.11 53.17
N ASP A 878 -5.31 25.34 53.00
CA ASP A 878 -6.39 24.75 53.79
C ASP A 878 -6.92 23.42 53.20
N ALA A 879 -6.38 22.97 52.06
CA ALA A 879 -6.80 21.72 51.41
C ALA A 879 -6.62 20.52 52.36
N PRO A 880 -7.64 19.66 52.53
CA PRO A 880 -7.55 18.46 53.36
C PRO A 880 -6.73 17.38 52.63
N LEU A 881 -5.41 17.53 52.65
CA LEU A 881 -4.43 16.63 52.04
C LEU A 881 -3.28 16.40 53.02
N CYS A 882 -2.73 15.18 53.12
CA CYS A 882 -1.64 14.96 54.06
C CYS A 882 -0.35 15.69 53.67
N THR A 883 0.50 15.99 54.66
CA THR A 883 1.79 16.66 54.46
C THR A 883 2.84 15.77 53.78
N ALA A 884 2.60 14.45 53.71
CA ALA A 884 3.43 13.50 52.99
C ALA A 884 3.09 13.41 51.49
N LEU A 885 1.96 13.97 51.06
CA LEU A 885 1.61 14.07 49.64
C LEU A 885 2.34 15.24 49.01
N ASN A 886 3.26 14.95 48.08
CA ASN A 886 4.07 15.91 47.32
C ASN A 886 4.83 16.91 48.23
N PRO A 887 5.74 16.42 49.10
CA PRO A 887 6.43 17.27 50.06
C PRO A 887 7.27 18.34 49.36
N GLY A 888 7.05 19.61 49.71
CA GLY A 888 7.75 20.76 49.13
C GLY A 888 7.25 21.23 47.76
N VAL A 889 6.20 20.62 47.19
CA VAL A 889 5.62 21.03 45.90
C VAL A 889 4.44 21.98 46.13
N ALA A 890 4.51 23.19 45.57
CA ALA A 890 3.49 24.23 45.72
C ALA A 890 2.23 24.01 44.84
N THR A 891 2.33 23.13 43.84
CA THR A 891 1.23 22.78 42.94
C THR A 891 0.71 21.36 43.18
N ILE A 892 -0.53 21.11 42.79
CA ILE A 892 -1.20 19.81 42.90
C ILE A 892 -1.90 19.47 41.58
N GLY A 893 -1.64 18.28 41.05
CA GLY A 893 -2.32 17.76 39.86
C GLY A 893 -3.66 17.15 40.27
N ILE A 894 -4.75 17.62 39.69
CA ILE A 894 -6.12 17.20 39.99
C ILE A 894 -6.76 16.63 38.72
N ARG A 895 -7.48 15.52 38.86
CA ARG A 895 -8.23 14.87 37.78
C ARG A 895 -9.64 14.54 38.24
N VAL A 896 -10.60 14.66 37.32
CA VAL A 896 -11.92 14.04 37.43
C VAL A 896 -11.98 12.97 36.33
N PRO A 897 -11.75 11.68 36.63
CA PRO A 897 -11.80 10.62 35.64
C PRO A 897 -13.19 10.51 35.02
N ASP A 898 -13.32 10.36 33.70
CA ASP A 898 -14.61 9.97 33.10
C ASP A 898 -14.85 8.45 33.20
N SER A 899 -14.84 7.96 34.45
CA SER A 899 -15.07 6.57 34.81
C SER A 899 -16.15 6.52 35.88
N GLY A 900 -17.31 5.94 35.54
CA GLY A 900 -18.45 5.83 36.45
C GLY A 900 -18.09 5.12 37.76
N PHE A 901 -17.27 4.07 37.68
CA PHE A 901 -16.72 3.40 38.86
C PHE A 901 -15.88 4.35 39.72
N MET A 902 -14.89 5.02 39.14
CA MET A 902 -14.00 5.91 39.91
C MET A 902 -14.72 7.11 40.52
N ARG A 903 -15.65 7.74 39.79
CA ARG A 903 -16.47 8.84 40.33
C ARG A 903 -17.31 8.35 41.50
N THR A 904 -17.89 7.16 41.42
CA THR A 904 -18.64 6.55 42.54
C THR A 904 -17.75 6.22 43.73
N VAL A 905 -16.56 5.66 43.52
CA VAL A 905 -15.57 5.42 44.60
C VAL A 905 -15.14 6.73 45.26
N CYS A 906 -14.89 7.80 44.50
CA CYS A 906 -14.59 9.13 45.04
C CYS A 906 -15.75 9.66 45.92
N ARG A 907 -17.00 9.59 45.45
CA ARG A 907 -18.18 10.05 46.22
C ARG A 907 -18.38 9.26 47.51
N GLN A 908 -18.27 7.93 47.45
CA GLN A 908 -18.43 7.06 48.60
C GLN A 908 -17.28 7.17 49.61
N HIS A 909 -16.05 7.45 49.15
CA HIS A 909 -14.90 7.71 50.02
C HIS A 909 -14.95 9.12 50.66
N GLY A 910 -15.58 10.10 50.00
CA GLY A 910 -15.82 11.45 50.51
C GLY A 910 -14.56 12.30 50.70
N ARG A 911 -13.43 11.91 50.07
CA ARG A 911 -12.11 12.57 50.14
C ARG A 911 -11.34 12.36 48.84
N ALA A 912 -10.36 13.22 48.57
CA ALA A 912 -9.44 13.04 47.45
C ALA A 912 -8.68 11.70 47.54
N ILE A 913 -8.49 11.07 46.39
CA ILE A 913 -7.74 9.83 46.21
C ILE A 913 -6.42 10.17 45.54
N ALA A 914 -5.28 9.86 46.15
CA ALA A 914 -3.98 9.95 45.49
C ALA A 914 -3.87 8.80 44.47
N LEU A 915 -3.52 9.12 43.23
CA LEU A 915 -3.49 8.17 42.11
C LEU A 915 -2.17 8.24 41.34
N THR A 916 -1.69 7.07 40.91
CA THR A 916 -0.59 6.93 39.93
C THR A 916 -0.84 5.70 39.05
N SER A 917 -0.28 5.63 37.85
CA SER A 917 -0.44 4.48 36.94
C SER A 917 0.03 3.17 37.60
N ALA A 918 -0.64 2.06 37.32
CA ALA A 918 -0.37 0.76 37.94
C ALA A 918 0.81 -0.02 37.32
N ASN A 919 1.79 0.61 36.69
CA ASN A 919 2.99 -0.04 36.15
C ASN A 919 4.20 0.05 37.08
N ILE A 920 5.17 -0.86 36.95
CA ILE A 920 6.54 -0.61 37.45
C ILE A 920 7.17 0.55 36.65
N SER A 921 8.04 1.35 37.28
CA SER A 921 8.70 2.47 36.60
C SER A 921 9.52 2.00 35.40
N GLY A 922 9.19 2.49 34.20
CA GLY A 922 9.82 2.08 32.94
C GLY A 922 9.10 0.94 32.19
N ALA A 923 8.13 0.27 32.82
CA ALA A 923 7.25 -0.70 32.13
C ALA A 923 6.12 0.01 31.36
N ALA A 924 5.50 -0.72 30.43
CA ALA A 924 4.40 -0.20 29.60
C ALA A 924 3.21 0.32 30.45
N SER A 925 2.46 1.29 29.91
CA SER A 925 1.26 1.80 30.59
C SER A 925 0.19 0.70 30.67
N PRO A 926 -0.49 0.51 31.82
CA PRO A 926 -1.40 -0.61 32.01
C PRO A 926 -2.82 -0.28 31.51
N VAL A 927 -3.30 -1.04 30.55
CA VAL A 927 -4.65 -0.92 29.94
C VAL A 927 -5.53 -2.13 30.25
N THR A 928 -4.97 -3.17 30.86
CA THR A 928 -5.65 -4.36 31.38
C THR A 928 -5.12 -4.69 32.79
N ILE A 929 -5.87 -5.45 33.60
CA ILE A 929 -5.36 -5.93 34.90
C ILE A 929 -4.11 -6.80 34.78
N HIS A 930 -3.94 -7.48 33.63
CA HIS A 930 -2.82 -8.37 33.32
C HIS A 930 -1.52 -7.63 33.01
N ASP A 931 -1.56 -6.32 32.73
CA ASP A 931 -0.36 -5.51 32.51
C ASP A 931 0.45 -5.26 33.81
N PHE A 932 -0.06 -5.69 34.98
CA PHE A 932 0.54 -5.38 36.30
C PHE A 932 0.27 -6.44 37.39
N GLU A 933 0.15 -7.72 37.02
CA GLU A 933 -0.11 -8.82 37.96
C GLU A 933 0.88 -8.87 39.13
N GLU A 934 2.13 -8.46 38.90
CA GLU A 934 3.20 -8.41 39.90
C GLU A 934 2.96 -7.39 41.02
N LEU A 935 2.05 -6.42 40.82
CA LEU A 935 1.65 -5.44 41.83
C LEU A 935 0.40 -5.87 42.63
N TRP A 936 -0.34 -6.89 42.18
CA TRP A 936 -1.55 -7.36 42.85
C TRP A 936 -1.31 -7.78 44.33
N PRO A 937 -0.22 -8.48 44.70
CA PRO A 937 0.04 -8.85 46.10
C PRO A 937 0.24 -7.66 47.04
N GLN A 938 0.52 -6.47 46.50
CA GLN A 938 0.71 -5.23 47.26
C GLN A 938 -0.60 -4.44 47.43
N CYS A 939 -1.64 -4.82 46.69
CA CYS A 939 -2.98 -4.24 46.71
C CYS A 939 -3.92 -5.04 47.63
N ALA A 940 -4.80 -4.34 48.35
CA ALA A 940 -5.87 -4.99 49.12
C ALA A 940 -6.99 -5.56 48.23
N ALA A 941 -7.19 -4.97 47.04
CA ALA A 941 -8.06 -5.48 45.98
C ALA A 941 -7.62 -4.90 44.63
N VAL A 942 -7.95 -5.63 43.56
CA VAL A 942 -7.81 -5.19 42.17
C VAL A 942 -9.22 -5.14 41.59
N PHE A 943 -9.61 -4.00 41.03
CA PHE A 943 -10.92 -3.83 40.38
C PHE A 943 -10.72 -3.86 38.87
N ASP A 944 -11.33 -4.83 38.19
CA ASP A 944 -11.22 -5.08 36.76
C ASP A 944 -12.38 -4.45 35.99
N GLY A 945 -12.08 -3.47 35.14
CA GLY A 945 -13.00 -2.83 34.22
C GLY A 945 -12.86 -3.31 32.77
N GLY A 946 -12.12 -4.39 32.53
CA GLY A 946 -11.76 -4.85 31.18
C GLY A 946 -10.60 -4.07 30.58
N VAL A 947 -10.61 -3.91 29.26
CA VAL A 947 -9.57 -3.19 28.49
C VAL A 947 -9.91 -1.69 28.41
N ILE A 948 -8.99 -0.84 28.85
CA ILE A 948 -9.12 0.63 28.84
C ILE A 948 -8.41 1.18 27.59
N GLY A 949 -9.18 1.62 26.59
CA GLY A 949 -8.67 2.31 25.41
C GLY A 949 -7.82 1.44 24.47
N ALA A 950 -7.49 2.01 23.31
CA ALA A 950 -6.52 1.41 22.37
C ALA A 950 -5.14 2.08 22.48
N ASP A 951 -5.09 3.35 22.89
CA ASP A 951 -3.87 4.10 23.14
C ASP A 951 -3.35 3.86 24.57
N ARG A 952 -2.10 3.41 24.71
CA ARG A 952 -1.42 3.32 26.02
C ARG A 952 -0.97 4.69 26.56
N ALA A 953 -1.61 5.77 26.13
CA ALA A 953 -1.31 7.12 26.57
C ALA A 953 -1.92 7.39 27.96
N GLY A 954 -1.21 8.16 28.78
CA GLY A 954 -1.76 8.65 30.05
C GLY A 954 -2.59 9.91 29.84
N SER A 955 -3.16 10.49 30.91
CA SER A 955 -3.81 11.79 30.83
C SER A 955 -2.87 12.91 30.37
N THR A 956 -3.35 13.85 29.56
CA THR A 956 -2.63 15.09 29.23
C THR A 956 -2.51 15.95 30.50
N VAL A 957 -1.31 16.39 30.84
CA VAL A 957 -1.05 17.19 32.07
C VAL A 957 -0.85 18.65 31.69
N VAL A 958 -1.73 19.53 32.18
CA VAL A 958 -1.71 20.96 31.87
C VAL A 958 -1.51 21.79 33.12
N ASP A 959 -0.50 22.63 33.13
CA ASP A 959 -0.26 23.65 34.15
C ASP A 959 -1.10 24.90 33.89
N LEU A 960 -2.13 25.08 34.74
CA LEU A 960 -3.03 26.22 34.79
C LEU A 960 -2.78 27.07 36.06
N SER A 961 -1.65 26.91 36.75
CA SER A 961 -1.33 27.63 37.99
C SER A 961 -1.10 29.14 37.84
N VAL A 962 -0.95 29.64 36.61
CA VAL A 962 -0.64 31.05 36.30
C VAL A 962 -1.73 31.68 35.43
N SER A 963 -2.32 32.78 35.90
CA SER A 963 -3.41 33.51 35.24
C SER A 963 -3.17 33.80 33.76
N ASN A 964 -4.22 33.68 32.95
CA ASN A 964 -4.24 33.96 31.51
C ASN A 964 -3.26 33.13 30.65
N THR A 965 -2.68 32.06 31.22
CA THR A 965 -1.70 31.22 30.53
C THR A 965 -1.86 29.75 30.87
N PHE A 966 -1.33 28.87 30.02
CA PHE A 966 -1.21 27.45 30.30
C PHE A 966 0.17 26.91 29.88
N ARG A 967 0.48 25.66 30.24
CA ARG A 967 1.61 24.92 29.67
C ARG A 967 1.31 23.43 29.70
N ILE A 968 1.44 22.72 28.58
CA ILE A 968 1.36 21.26 28.61
C ILE A 968 2.69 20.71 29.13
N LEU A 969 2.65 20.07 30.30
CA LEU A 969 3.83 19.46 30.95
C LEU A 969 4.03 18.00 30.52
N ARG A 970 2.97 17.35 30.06
CA ARG A 970 3.01 16.02 29.46
C ARG A 970 1.88 15.90 28.45
N GLU A 971 2.22 15.59 27.21
CA GLU A 971 1.27 15.15 26.20
C GLU A 971 0.80 13.73 26.54
N GLY A 972 -0.53 13.57 26.63
CA GLY A 972 -1.20 12.31 26.92
C GLY A 972 -2.23 12.02 25.82
N SER A 973 -3.38 11.46 26.17
CA SER A 973 -4.51 11.38 25.24
C SER A 973 -5.05 12.79 24.92
N HIS A 974 -5.38 13.02 23.65
CA HIS A 974 -5.96 14.26 23.09
C HIS A 974 -5.28 15.60 23.49
N PRO A 975 -3.95 15.73 23.42
CA PRO A 975 -3.26 16.93 23.90
C PRO A 975 -3.59 18.16 23.04
N GLU A 976 -3.85 17.97 21.75
CA GLU A 976 -4.20 19.05 20.83
C GLU A 976 -5.62 19.56 21.06
N HIS A 977 -6.60 18.68 21.34
CA HIS A 977 -7.95 19.09 21.74
C HIS A 977 -7.91 20.02 22.97
N VAL A 978 -7.05 19.69 23.94
CA VAL A 978 -6.82 20.51 25.13
C VAL A 978 -6.19 21.86 24.77
N ARG A 979 -5.20 21.92 23.87
CA ARG A 979 -4.68 23.20 23.34
C ARG A 979 -5.77 24.02 22.65
N GLN A 980 -6.63 23.38 21.86
CA GLN A 980 -7.71 24.06 21.15
C GLN A 980 -8.69 24.72 22.12
N ILE A 981 -9.14 24.03 23.17
CA ILE A 981 -9.98 24.62 24.23
C ILE A 981 -9.28 25.83 24.87
N LEU A 982 -8.03 25.65 25.31
CA LEU A 982 -7.27 26.67 26.04
C LEU A 982 -6.96 27.91 25.20
N MET A 983 -6.54 27.74 23.95
CA MET A 983 -6.12 28.82 23.05
C MET A 983 -7.27 29.45 22.28
N LYS A 984 -8.22 28.66 21.75
CA LYS A 984 -9.27 29.16 20.86
C LYS A 984 -10.52 29.62 21.61
N LYS A 985 -10.98 28.85 22.61
CA LYS A 985 -12.19 29.18 23.38
C LYS A 985 -11.89 30.12 24.55
N TYR A 986 -10.77 29.90 25.25
CA TYR A 986 -10.41 30.67 26.45
C TYR A 986 -9.27 31.68 26.27
N ILE A 987 -8.66 31.75 25.10
CA ILE A 987 -7.65 32.76 24.72
C ILE A 987 -6.48 32.82 25.72
N LEU A 988 -6.09 31.67 26.27
CA LEU A 988 -4.93 31.54 27.16
C LEU A 988 -3.65 31.39 26.33
N ALA A 989 -2.58 32.06 26.73
CA ALA A 989 -1.28 31.95 26.06
C ALA A 989 -0.49 30.73 26.57
N GLU A 990 0.11 29.95 25.66
CA GLU A 990 0.99 28.84 26.06
C GLU A 990 2.36 29.39 26.51
N ARG A 991 2.84 28.94 27.67
CA ARG A 991 4.17 29.25 28.21
C ARG A 991 5.16 28.19 27.73
N MET A 992 6.25 28.61 27.11
CA MET A 992 7.35 27.72 26.71
C MET A 992 8.04 27.06 27.90
#